data_AF-S6BWJ9-F1
#
_entry.id   AF-S6BWJ9-F1
#
_cell.length_a   1.000
_cell.length_b   1.000
_cell.length_c   1.000
_cell.angle_alpha   90.00
_cell.angle_beta   90.00
_cell.angle_gamma   90.00
#
_symmetry.space_group_name_H-M   'P 1'
#
loop_
_entity.id
_entity.type
_entity.pdbx_description
1 polymer ?
#
loop_
_entity_poly.entity_id
_entity_poly.type
_entity_poly.pdbx_seq_one_letter_code
_entity_poly.pdbx_strand_id
1 'polypeptide(L)'
;MANILNTGVSALNAFKRQLATTGHNIANVNTEGYSRQRVELATLAPQAGSDGFTGSGVNVTAIRRSYDDYLAGRVRAYNASQQEYAIYQERAGQVDNVIADAASGLDSMMQDFFASIEDLSADPTSIPARNVMLNRSEVLVDRFHSLDGWMNDLRTQVDRDLENFASEINGLGSAIASVNQRIQALSAGIKNPPNDLLDERDRLIDKLSQYVKVDTVAQDNGAMNVFIGNGQALVIGENANRMSVINNAEAADRKELAIDILGAGSTVVTGQISGGKLGGLLRFRDEVLDPAQNTLGLVAIGLAERFNALHRTGMDLDGDLGGDYFALAAPEVLANPGNVGSISVGIDSVAGLQPHEYQLVYDGANWNLTDLTTGGNVALSGAGTAASPLVADGMAIVVGTPPAAGDRYRLRPTRDGASAIDTLVKNTRDIAAADPVRTAPVGSNTGTGQIGAGALVTRTGNTPLAAPVTLSYDSALKQFNLSSGGSIPYDPATDSGNTLTVTLAGLGDFSFRMTGNPANGDQFVLADNTGGVGDNRNAMRLSDLQKTSLLFGNSATLGDAYGYLMADVGTRTRQAADNADVQAQLLGQAESARSATSGVNLDEEAAELVRFQQAYAAAAQVVATPYLFSRGVDVMLRKQVEISQTELQLANGRRILHPSDDPAGSVQLLDLKETKARLDQFQRNADAANARLSAEEVALEGIGNLLQRVRELTVQGNNDALSAQDRKAIALEIRQHAEGFLQLANSRDANGEYLFAGYRTDTPPLSHDGAGNFTYNGDAGQRRVKVGDTREIAMNDPGTLFMDLPAAGGGTTDIGAVLWRIADNFAAGNRDANGLTDLDNAMGRILETRASVGARMNAIEEQKTANASFSVAVEQVRSTLEDLDYAEAISRFNQQLAALQASQQSFLKIQGLSLFDYLR
;
A
#
# COMPACT_ATOMS: atom_id res chain seq x y z
N MET A 1 -79.75 1.67 9.72
CA MET A 1 -79.01 2.36 8.64
C MET A 1 -77.74 3.08 9.12
N ALA A 2 -77.75 3.77 10.27
CA ALA A 2 -76.55 4.44 10.81
C ALA A 2 -75.32 3.52 11.01
N ASN A 3 -75.54 2.25 11.39
CA ASN A 3 -74.44 1.26 11.55
C ASN A 3 -73.80 0.80 10.22
N ILE A 4 -74.54 0.76 9.11
CA ILE A 4 -73.96 0.42 7.79
C ILE A 4 -73.10 1.57 7.27
N LEU A 5 -73.54 2.82 7.48
CA LEU A 5 -72.76 4.00 7.11
C LEU A 5 -71.49 4.13 7.96
N ASN A 6 -71.56 3.91 9.28
CA ASN A 6 -70.35 3.93 10.14
C ASN A 6 -69.37 2.79 9.81
N THR A 7 -69.87 1.60 9.54
CA THR A 7 -69.03 0.46 9.10
C THR A 7 -68.43 0.72 7.72
N GLY A 8 -69.19 1.32 6.80
CA GLY A 8 -68.72 1.70 5.47
C GLY A 8 -67.66 2.79 5.51
N VAL A 9 -67.85 3.86 6.31
CA VAL A 9 -66.89 4.96 6.48
C VAL A 9 -65.60 4.49 7.16
N SER A 10 -65.69 3.64 8.19
CA SER A 10 -64.52 3.08 8.87
C SER A 10 -63.73 2.13 7.96
N ALA A 11 -64.41 1.28 7.18
CA ALA A 11 -63.78 0.45 6.14
C ALA A 11 -63.14 1.29 5.02
N LEU A 12 -63.79 2.37 4.57
CA LEU A 12 -63.26 3.31 3.58
C LEU A 12 -61.96 3.95 4.05
N ASN A 13 -61.90 4.39 5.31
CA ASN A 13 -60.70 4.98 5.90
C ASN A 13 -59.58 3.94 6.07
N ALA A 14 -59.92 2.70 6.45
CA ALA A 14 -58.95 1.60 6.53
C ALA A 14 -58.34 1.26 5.16
N PHE A 15 -59.17 1.06 4.13
CA PHE A 15 -58.70 0.78 2.77
C PHE A 15 -57.94 1.97 2.16
N LYS A 16 -58.37 3.22 2.42
CA LYS A 16 -57.62 4.41 2.02
C LYS A 16 -56.21 4.41 2.61
N ARG A 17 -56.07 4.01 3.88
CA ARG A 17 -54.78 3.94 4.55
C ARG A 17 -53.93 2.80 4.00
N GLN A 18 -54.50 1.62 3.77
CA GLN A 18 -53.82 0.50 3.11
C GLN A 18 -53.32 0.88 1.71
N LEU A 19 -54.15 1.52 0.88
CA LEU A 19 -53.76 2.02 -0.43
C LEU A 19 -52.62 3.03 -0.37
N ALA A 20 -52.67 3.96 0.58
CA ALA A 20 -51.61 4.94 0.79
C ALA A 20 -50.29 4.26 1.21
N THR A 21 -50.34 3.28 2.11
CA THR A 21 -49.15 2.53 2.57
C THR A 21 -48.58 1.66 1.45
N THR A 22 -49.39 0.92 0.71
CA THR A 22 -48.94 0.12 -0.45
C THR A 22 -48.36 1.02 -1.55
N GLY A 23 -48.99 2.16 -1.85
CA GLY A 23 -48.43 3.15 -2.77
C GLY A 23 -47.10 3.73 -2.28
N HIS A 24 -46.97 3.93 -0.97
CA HIS A 24 -45.72 4.38 -0.34
C HIS A 24 -44.62 3.31 -0.40
N ASN A 25 -44.95 2.02 -0.19
CA ASN A 25 -44.02 0.90 -0.36
C ASN A 25 -43.51 0.82 -1.82
N ILE A 26 -44.42 0.88 -2.80
CA ILE A 26 -44.07 0.84 -4.23
C ILE A 26 -43.18 2.03 -4.60
N ALA A 27 -43.50 3.24 -4.13
CA ALA A 27 -42.72 4.44 -4.41
C ALA A 27 -41.29 4.39 -3.80
N ASN A 28 -41.10 3.64 -2.72
CA ASN A 28 -39.83 3.54 -2.01
C ASN A 28 -39.10 2.20 -2.20
N VAL A 29 -39.53 1.36 -3.15
CA VAL A 29 -38.89 0.06 -3.43
C VAL A 29 -37.40 0.19 -3.73
N ASN A 30 -37.00 1.28 -4.39
CA ASN A 30 -35.62 1.57 -4.77
C ASN A 30 -34.91 2.50 -3.77
N THR A 31 -35.58 2.87 -2.67
CA THR A 31 -34.96 3.68 -1.60
C THR A 31 -34.14 2.76 -0.71
N GLU A 32 -32.82 2.94 -0.72
CA GLU A 32 -31.90 2.16 0.10
C GLU A 32 -32.24 2.25 1.60
N GLY A 33 -32.33 1.10 2.27
CA GLY A 33 -32.66 1.00 3.69
C GLY A 33 -34.15 1.11 4.03
N TYR A 34 -35.04 1.23 3.03
CA TYR A 34 -36.48 1.28 3.26
C TYR A 34 -37.03 -0.07 3.73
N SER A 35 -37.82 -0.06 4.80
CA SER A 35 -38.51 -1.24 5.32
C SER A 35 -39.98 -1.25 4.88
N ARG A 36 -40.45 -2.36 4.30
CA ARG A 36 -41.85 -2.56 3.90
C ARG A 36 -42.79 -2.24 5.07
N GLN A 37 -43.78 -1.39 4.85
CA GLN A 37 -44.74 -0.99 5.88
C GLN A 37 -46.06 -1.74 5.75
N ARG A 38 -46.66 -2.14 6.88
CA ARG A 38 -47.95 -2.82 6.95
C ARG A 38 -48.92 -2.10 7.89
N VAL A 39 -50.18 -2.01 7.47
CA VAL A 39 -51.27 -1.44 8.28
C VAL A 39 -51.86 -2.52 9.19
N GLU A 40 -51.83 -2.30 10.50
CA GLU A 40 -52.52 -3.14 11.48
C GLU A 40 -53.94 -2.62 11.71
N LEU A 41 -54.92 -3.50 11.50
CA LEU A 41 -56.33 -3.22 11.72
C LEU A 41 -56.80 -3.90 13.01
N ALA A 42 -57.59 -3.20 13.81
CA ALA A 42 -58.31 -3.79 14.94
C ALA A 42 -59.81 -3.58 14.75
N THR A 43 -60.60 -4.54 15.23
CA THR A 43 -62.06 -4.40 15.30
C THR A 43 -62.44 -3.36 16.34
N LEU A 44 -63.36 -2.46 16.00
CA LEU A 44 -63.95 -1.55 16.97
C LEU A 44 -64.79 -2.33 18.00
N ALA A 45 -64.85 -1.84 19.24
CA ALA A 45 -65.56 -2.51 20.33
C ALA A 45 -67.05 -2.68 19.96
N PRO A 46 -67.63 -3.89 20.07
CA PRO A 46 -69.00 -4.14 19.65
C PRO A 46 -69.98 -3.35 20.51
N GLN A 47 -70.99 -2.74 19.89
CA GLN A 47 -72.04 -2.06 20.63
C GLN A 47 -73.07 -3.08 21.14
N ALA A 48 -73.34 -3.05 22.44
CA ALA A 48 -74.35 -3.89 23.07
C ALA A 48 -75.75 -3.31 22.81
N GLY A 49 -76.57 -4.04 22.06
CA GLY A 49 -78.00 -3.76 21.88
C GLY A 49 -78.87 -4.81 22.59
N SER A 50 -80.19 -4.60 22.60
CA SER A 50 -81.17 -5.52 23.21
C SER A 50 -81.19 -6.92 22.57
N ASP A 51 -80.68 -7.05 21.33
CA ASP A 51 -80.64 -8.30 20.53
C ASP A 51 -79.22 -8.90 20.42
N GLY A 52 -78.26 -8.42 21.21
CA GLY A 52 -76.87 -8.93 21.23
C GLY A 52 -75.82 -7.91 20.80
N PHE A 53 -74.59 -8.40 20.58
CA PHE A 53 -73.44 -7.60 20.19
C PHE A 53 -73.40 -7.41 18.67
N THR A 54 -73.51 -6.16 18.21
CA THR A 54 -73.30 -5.81 16.79
C THR A 54 -71.90 -5.23 16.59
N GLY A 55 -71.19 -5.71 15.56
CA GLY A 55 -69.87 -5.21 15.18
C GLY A 55 -69.93 -3.76 14.68
N SER A 56 -68.95 -2.94 15.06
CA SER A 56 -68.92 -1.49 14.84
C SER A 56 -67.88 -1.04 13.80
N GLY A 57 -67.29 -1.98 13.05
CA GLY A 57 -66.32 -1.72 11.99
C GLY A 57 -64.86 -1.98 12.39
N VAL A 58 -63.93 -1.43 11.61
CA VAL A 58 -62.48 -1.59 11.81
C VAL A 58 -61.81 -0.23 11.99
N ASN A 59 -60.75 -0.16 12.77
CA ASN A 59 -59.91 1.03 12.90
C ASN A 59 -58.44 0.69 12.61
N VAL A 60 -57.72 1.65 12.08
CA VAL A 60 -56.26 1.56 11.91
C VAL A 60 -55.62 1.76 13.28
N THR A 61 -54.93 0.72 13.77
CA THR A 61 -54.29 0.74 15.09
C THR A 61 -52.87 1.28 14.99
N ALA A 62 -52.10 0.80 14.00
CA ALA A 62 -50.75 1.25 13.73
C ALA A 62 -50.34 1.01 12.27
N ILE A 63 -49.29 1.71 11.83
CA ILE A 63 -48.50 1.34 10.65
C ILE A 63 -47.14 0.91 11.17
N ARG A 64 -46.78 -0.36 10.97
CA ARG A 64 -45.51 -0.92 11.43
C ARG A 64 -44.63 -1.27 10.24
N ARG A 65 -43.34 -1.06 10.37
CA ARG A 65 -42.34 -1.61 9.45
C ARG A 65 -42.17 -3.11 9.67
N SER A 66 -41.99 -3.86 8.60
CA SER A 66 -41.51 -5.24 8.61
C SER A 66 -39.99 -5.18 8.78
N TYR A 67 -39.51 -5.33 10.02
CA TYR A 67 -38.10 -5.18 10.36
C TYR A 67 -37.72 -6.23 11.40
N ASP A 68 -36.59 -6.90 11.18
CA ASP A 68 -36.00 -7.88 12.09
C ASP A 68 -34.65 -7.37 12.57
N ASP A 69 -34.56 -7.07 13.88
CA ASP A 69 -33.38 -6.47 14.47
C ASP A 69 -32.19 -7.44 14.53
N TYR A 70 -32.45 -8.74 14.63
CA TYR A 70 -31.40 -9.76 14.63
C TYR A 70 -30.75 -9.88 13.24
N LEU A 71 -31.55 -9.87 12.18
CA LEU A 71 -31.02 -9.86 10.81
C LEU A 71 -30.25 -8.57 10.50
N ALA A 72 -30.75 -7.42 10.95
CA ALA A 72 -30.03 -6.15 10.82
C ALA A 72 -28.70 -6.16 11.58
N GLY A 73 -28.68 -6.67 12.82
CA GLY A 73 -27.44 -6.84 13.59
C GLY A 73 -26.43 -7.76 12.90
N ARG A 74 -26.88 -8.86 12.28
CA ARG A 74 -26.00 -9.74 11.49
C ARG A 74 -25.40 -9.04 10.27
N VAL A 75 -26.20 -8.27 9.52
CA VAL A 75 -25.70 -7.49 8.38
C VAL A 75 -24.63 -6.51 8.83
N ARG A 76 -24.86 -5.75 9.91
CA ARG A 76 -23.88 -4.80 10.47
C ARG A 76 -22.59 -5.49 10.90
N ALA A 77 -22.69 -6.65 11.55
CA ALA A 77 -21.51 -7.41 11.99
C ALA A 77 -20.68 -7.90 10.79
N TYR A 78 -21.29 -8.52 9.78
CA TYR A 78 -20.57 -8.99 8.60
C TYR A 78 -20.04 -7.83 7.75
N ASN A 79 -20.76 -6.71 7.67
CA ASN A 79 -20.31 -5.51 6.98
C ASN A 79 -19.05 -4.94 7.65
N ALA A 80 -19.04 -4.82 8.98
CA ALA A 80 -17.86 -4.38 9.71
C ALA A 80 -16.66 -5.33 9.48
N SER A 81 -16.84 -6.65 9.58
CA SER A 81 -15.75 -7.59 9.35
C SER A 81 -15.27 -7.62 7.89
N GLN A 82 -16.18 -7.51 6.91
CA GLN A 82 -15.81 -7.46 5.49
C GLN A 82 -14.97 -6.22 5.18
N GLN A 83 -15.38 -5.05 5.68
CA GLN A 83 -14.64 -3.80 5.46
C GLN A 83 -13.29 -3.78 6.19
N GLU A 84 -13.19 -4.46 7.34
CA GLU A 84 -11.93 -4.65 8.08
C GLU A 84 -10.91 -5.43 7.24
N TYR A 85 -11.28 -6.60 6.73
CA TYR A 85 -10.35 -7.42 5.94
C TYR A 85 -10.07 -6.82 4.56
N ALA A 86 -11.05 -6.14 3.95
CA ALA A 86 -10.86 -5.50 2.65
C ALA A 86 -9.78 -4.40 2.70
N ILE A 87 -9.86 -3.47 3.65
CA ILE A 87 -8.85 -2.41 3.76
C ILE A 87 -7.49 -2.96 4.20
N TYR A 88 -7.48 -3.98 5.06
CA TYR A 88 -6.24 -4.64 5.48
C TYR A 88 -5.56 -5.29 4.28
N GLN A 89 -6.30 -6.06 3.46
CA GLN A 89 -5.77 -6.72 2.28
C GLN A 89 -5.26 -5.70 1.25
N GLU A 90 -5.99 -4.60 1.04
CA GLU A 90 -5.58 -3.53 0.14
C GLU A 90 -4.24 -2.94 0.55
N ARG A 91 -4.07 -2.56 1.83
CA ARG A 91 -2.85 -1.95 2.35
C ARG A 91 -1.70 -2.97 2.46
N ALA A 92 -1.97 -4.18 2.93
CA ALA A 92 -0.97 -5.25 3.04
C ALA A 92 -0.47 -5.68 1.65
N GLY A 93 -1.33 -5.71 0.64
CA GLY A 93 -0.95 -5.99 -0.75
C GLY A 93 -0.01 -4.94 -1.35
N GLN A 94 -0.11 -3.68 -0.93
CA GLN A 94 0.86 -2.65 -1.33
C GLN A 94 2.27 -2.97 -0.81
N VAL A 95 2.37 -3.44 0.44
CA VAL A 95 3.64 -3.89 1.06
C VAL A 95 4.15 -5.15 0.40
N ASP A 96 3.30 -6.14 0.19
CA ASP A 96 3.64 -7.40 -0.47
C ASP A 96 4.25 -7.16 -1.86
N ASN A 97 3.61 -6.36 -2.71
CA ASN A 97 4.08 -6.10 -4.07
C ASN A 97 5.47 -5.43 -4.13
N VAL A 98 5.79 -4.55 -3.18
CA VAL A 98 7.07 -3.82 -3.18
C VAL A 98 8.21 -4.67 -2.61
N ILE A 99 7.95 -5.47 -1.57
CA ILE A 99 8.96 -6.32 -0.96
C ILE A 99 9.19 -7.59 -1.80
N ALA A 100 8.16 -8.15 -2.44
CA ALA A 100 8.26 -9.39 -3.21
C ALA A 100 8.79 -9.23 -4.65
N ASP A 101 9.17 -8.01 -5.07
CA ASP A 101 9.73 -7.79 -6.41
C ASP A 101 11.12 -8.44 -6.54
N ALA A 102 11.22 -9.49 -7.36
CA ALA A 102 12.46 -10.24 -7.56
C ALA A 102 13.55 -9.46 -8.31
N ALA A 103 13.19 -8.47 -9.12
CA ALA A 103 14.16 -7.70 -9.92
C ALA A 103 14.73 -6.52 -9.11
N SER A 104 13.88 -5.81 -8.37
CA SER A 104 14.29 -4.66 -7.56
C SER A 104 14.48 -4.96 -6.07
N GLY A 105 14.14 -6.15 -5.60
CA GLY A 105 14.13 -6.56 -4.19
C GLY A 105 15.49 -6.43 -3.49
N LEU A 106 15.45 -6.37 -2.16
CA LEU A 106 16.68 -6.22 -1.36
C LEU A 106 17.63 -7.41 -1.52
N ASP A 107 17.09 -8.62 -1.69
CA ASP A 107 17.88 -9.84 -1.82
C ASP A 107 18.81 -9.82 -3.05
N SER A 108 18.31 -9.38 -4.22
CA SER A 108 19.14 -9.24 -5.42
C SER A 108 20.24 -8.19 -5.23
N MET A 109 19.92 -7.06 -4.59
CA MET A 109 20.90 -6.01 -4.27
C MET A 109 21.99 -6.49 -3.30
N MET A 110 21.61 -7.29 -2.29
CA MET A 110 22.56 -7.92 -1.37
C MET A 110 23.45 -8.94 -2.11
N GLN A 111 22.87 -9.76 -3.00
CA GLN A 111 23.63 -10.71 -3.82
C GLN A 111 24.65 -10.00 -4.72
N ASP A 112 24.25 -8.93 -5.40
CA ASP A 112 25.14 -8.11 -6.23
C ASP A 112 26.28 -7.48 -5.41
N PHE A 113 25.98 -6.98 -4.20
CA PHE A 113 26.99 -6.44 -3.30
C PHE A 113 27.99 -7.52 -2.87
N PHE A 114 27.54 -8.67 -2.38
CA PHE A 114 28.44 -9.75 -1.95
C PHE A 114 29.24 -10.36 -3.12
N ALA A 115 28.66 -10.46 -4.31
CA ALA A 115 29.37 -10.87 -5.52
C ALA A 115 30.52 -9.90 -5.87
N SER A 116 30.31 -8.59 -5.71
CA SER A 116 31.38 -7.60 -5.93
C SER A 116 32.54 -7.72 -4.93
N ILE A 117 32.28 -8.21 -3.72
CA ILE A 117 33.32 -8.51 -2.72
C ILE A 117 34.06 -9.79 -3.10
N GLU A 118 33.37 -10.80 -3.63
CA GLU A 118 34.00 -12.00 -4.17
C GLU A 118 34.95 -11.64 -5.33
N ASP A 119 34.52 -10.78 -6.26
CA ASP A 119 35.37 -10.25 -7.34
C ASP A 119 36.59 -9.49 -6.78
N LEU A 120 36.40 -8.65 -5.76
CA LEU A 120 37.51 -7.96 -5.09
C LEU A 120 38.46 -8.94 -4.39
N SER A 121 37.94 -10.03 -3.83
CA SER A 121 38.78 -11.05 -3.19
C SER A 121 39.65 -11.79 -4.21
N ALA A 122 39.22 -11.90 -5.47
CA ALA A 122 40.00 -12.50 -6.54
C ALA A 122 41.15 -11.59 -7.01
N ASP A 123 40.97 -10.27 -6.99
CA ASP A 123 42.02 -9.29 -7.25
C ASP A 123 41.96 -8.07 -6.29
N PRO A 124 42.55 -8.18 -5.08
CA PRO A 124 42.52 -7.12 -4.07
C PRO A 124 43.27 -5.85 -4.48
N THR A 125 44.13 -5.93 -5.49
CA THR A 125 44.92 -4.80 -5.98
C THR A 125 44.18 -3.93 -7.00
N SER A 126 43.07 -4.44 -7.54
CA SER A 126 42.28 -3.78 -8.57
C SER A 126 41.46 -2.60 -8.02
N ILE A 127 41.86 -1.37 -8.39
CA ILE A 127 41.06 -0.16 -8.15
C ILE A 127 39.68 -0.25 -8.84
N PRO A 128 39.55 -0.76 -10.08
CA PRO A 128 38.25 -1.00 -10.69
C PRO A 128 37.34 -1.92 -9.85
N ALA A 129 37.85 -3.03 -9.30
CA ALA A 129 37.05 -3.94 -8.48
C ALA A 129 36.54 -3.25 -7.19
N ARG A 130 37.41 -2.45 -6.55
CA ARG A 130 37.06 -1.62 -5.38
C ARG A 130 35.99 -0.58 -5.70
N ASN A 131 36.08 0.04 -6.88
CA ASN A 131 35.07 1.00 -7.34
C ASN A 131 33.72 0.32 -7.60
N VAL A 132 33.73 -0.88 -8.20
CA VAL A 132 32.50 -1.67 -8.39
C VAL A 132 31.88 -2.01 -7.03
N MET A 133 32.66 -2.49 -6.07
CA MET A 133 32.17 -2.78 -4.71
C MET A 133 31.55 -1.54 -4.05
N LEU A 134 32.21 -0.38 -4.14
CA LEU A 134 31.69 0.86 -3.58
C LEU A 134 30.38 1.30 -4.25
N ASN A 135 30.31 1.25 -5.57
CA ASN A 135 29.06 1.57 -6.29
C ASN A 135 27.93 0.60 -5.90
N ARG A 136 28.23 -0.70 -5.73
CA ARG A 136 27.23 -1.69 -5.29
C ARG A 136 26.79 -1.49 -3.84
N SER A 137 27.67 -1.01 -2.96
CA SER A 137 27.26 -0.66 -1.60
C SER A 137 26.35 0.56 -1.57
N GLU A 138 26.62 1.58 -2.39
CA GLU A 138 25.75 2.76 -2.51
C GLU A 138 24.36 2.39 -3.04
N VAL A 139 24.28 1.57 -4.09
CA VAL A 139 23.00 1.06 -4.62
C VAL A 139 22.23 0.24 -3.58
N LEU A 140 22.92 -0.57 -2.77
CA LEU A 140 22.29 -1.33 -1.69
C LEU A 140 21.72 -0.41 -0.60
N VAL A 141 22.48 0.60 -0.18
CA VAL A 141 22.05 1.62 0.79
C VAL A 141 20.85 2.40 0.27
N ASP A 142 20.89 2.86 -0.98
CA ASP A 142 19.78 3.57 -1.61
C ASP A 142 18.50 2.72 -1.66
N ARG A 143 18.63 1.40 -1.82
CA ARG A 143 17.49 0.49 -1.75
C ARG A 143 16.90 0.43 -0.33
N PHE A 144 17.73 0.37 0.72
CA PHE A 144 17.24 0.45 2.10
C PHE A 144 16.48 1.75 2.35
N HIS A 145 17.06 2.90 1.99
CA HIS A 145 16.41 4.21 2.11
C HIS A 145 15.09 4.30 1.34
N SER A 146 15.06 3.76 0.12
CA SER A 146 13.86 3.79 -0.72
C SER A 146 12.71 2.96 -0.13
N LEU A 147 13.02 1.76 0.39
CA LEU A 147 12.02 0.90 1.03
C LEU A 147 11.49 1.51 2.33
N ASP A 148 12.37 2.07 3.16
CA ASP A 148 11.99 2.73 4.41
C ASP A 148 11.17 3.99 4.17
N GLY A 149 11.61 4.85 3.24
CA GLY A 149 10.89 6.07 2.85
C GLY A 149 9.48 5.77 2.36
N TRP A 150 9.32 4.73 1.54
CA TRP A 150 8.02 4.26 1.09
C TRP A 150 7.13 3.74 2.23
N MET A 151 7.68 3.01 3.21
CA MET A 151 6.92 2.57 4.40
C MET A 151 6.50 3.76 5.28
N ASN A 152 7.34 4.80 5.39
CA ASN A 152 7.00 6.03 6.11
C ASN A 152 5.90 6.84 5.41
N ASP A 153 5.90 6.87 4.06
CA ASP A 153 4.83 7.46 3.28
C ASP A 153 3.50 6.72 3.51
N LEU A 154 3.53 5.37 3.53
CA LEU A 154 2.37 4.56 3.89
C LEU A 154 1.89 4.85 5.32
N ARG A 155 2.79 5.00 6.30
CA ARG A 155 2.40 5.36 7.68
C ARG A 155 1.69 6.71 7.71
N THR A 156 2.24 7.69 6.99
CA THR A 156 1.63 9.02 6.88
C THR A 156 0.25 8.94 6.22
N GLN A 157 0.07 8.06 5.23
CA GLN A 157 -1.22 7.81 4.62
C GLN A 157 -2.21 7.15 5.59
N VAL A 158 -1.78 6.14 6.35
CA VAL A 158 -2.59 5.52 7.41
C VAL A 158 -3.05 6.57 8.42
N ASP A 159 -2.16 7.45 8.87
CA ASP A 159 -2.51 8.51 9.82
C ASP A 159 -3.56 9.48 9.27
N ARG A 160 -3.45 9.87 7.99
CA ARG A 160 -4.47 10.69 7.31
C ARG A 160 -5.79 9.95 7.16
N ASP A 161 -5.76 8.66 6.85
CA ASP A 161 -6.97 7.83 6.74
C ASP A 161 -7.65 7.66 8.11
N LEU A 162 -6.89 7.53 9.20
CA LEU A 162 -7.43 7.53 10.57
C LEU A 162 -8.17 8.85 10.88
N GLU A 163 -7.58 10.00 10.52
CA GLU A 163 -8.21 11.32 10.69
C GLU A 163 -9.49 11.45 9.86
N ASN A 164 -9.46 11.01 8.60
CA ASN A 164 -10.63 11.02 7.71
C ASN A 164 -11.75 10.11 8.24
N PHE A 165 -11.44 8.87 8.64
CA PHE A 165 -12.43 7.93 9.14
C PHE A 165 -13.01 8.35 10.49
N ALA A 166 -12.20 8.94 11.39
CA ALA A 166 -12.70 9.54 12.62
C ALA A 166 -13.67 10.70 12.32
N SER A 167 -13.39 11.53 11.31
CA SER A 167 -14.28 12.60 10.86
C SER A 167 -15.61 12.07 10.33
N GLU A 168 -15.59 11.02 9.50
CA GLU A 168 -16.81 10.37 8.99
C GLU A 168 -17.65 9.75 10.12
N ILE A 169 -17.00 9.07 11.08
CA ILE A 169 -17.66 8.51 12.28
C ILE A 169 -18.35 9.61 13.09
N ASN A 170 -17.68 10.76 13.27
CA ASN A 170 -18.28 11.91 13.97
C ASN A 170 -19.49 12.48 13.24
N GLY A 171 -19.41 12.57 11.91
CA GLY A 171 -20.53 13.03 11.07
C GLY A 171 -21.73 12.10 11.19
N LEU A 172 -21.50 10.79 11.09
CA LEU A 172 -22.54 9.76 11.25
C LEU A 172 -23.12 9.73 12.66
N GLY A 173 -22.30 9.79 13.70
CA GLY A 173 -22.74 9.86 15.09
C GLY A 173 -23.61 11.09 15.37
N SER A 174 -23.22 12.26 14.85
CA SER A 174 -24.02 13.49 14.96
C SER A 174 -25.36 13.38 14.21
N ALA A 175 -25.36 12.78 13.03
CA ALA A 175 -26.59 12.55 12.26
C ALA A 175 -27.55 11.61 12.99
N ILE A 176 -27.03 10.52 13.58
CA ILE A 176 -27.83 9.57 14.37
C ILE A 176 -28.44 10.26 15.59
N ALA A 177 -27.67 11.08 16.32
CA ALA A 177 -28.15 11.84 17.47
C ALA A 177 -29.29 12.81 17.08
N SER A 178 -29.15 13.51 15.95
CA SER A 178 -30.20 14.39 15.41
C SER A 178 -31.47 13.62 15.03
N VAL A 179 -31.34 12.43 14.43
CA VAL A 179 -32.48 11.57 14.13
C VAL A 179 -33.15 11.05 15.40
N ASN A 180 -32.38 10.68 16.44
CA ASN A 180 -32.93 10.31 17.75
C ASN A 180 -33.76 11.44 18.38
N GLN A 181 -33.28 12.69 18.32
CA GLN A 181 -34.03 13.86 18.78
C GLN A 181 -35.37 14.01 18.03
N ARG A 182 -35.37 13.86 16.70
CA ARG A 182 -36.59 13.93 15.87
C ARG A 182 -37.56 12.79 16.19
N ILE A 183 -37.07 11.57 16.37
CA ILE A 183 -37.88 10.40 16.75
C ILE A 183 -38.56 10.65 18.10
N GLN A 184 -37.80 11.11 19.10
CA GLN A 184 -38.33 11.34 20.44
C GLN A 184 -39.37 12.48 20.46
N ALA A 185 -39.12 13.57 19.75
CA ALA A 185 -40.06 14.69 19.62
C ALA A 185 -41.39 14.27 19.00
N LEU A 186 -41.36 13.37 18.01
CA LEU A 186 -42.57 12.87 17.33
C LEU A 186 -43.25 11.71 18.07
N SER A 187 -42.51 10.96 18.88
CA SER A 187 -43.03 9.85 19.69
C SER A 187 -43.73 10.34 20.98
N ALA A 188 -43.46 11.58 21.39
CA ALA A 188 -44.13 12.22 22.51
C ALA A 188 -45.59 12.60 22.18
N GLY A 189 -46.52 11.65 22.40
CA GLY A 189 -47.97 11.90 22.35
C GLY A 189 -48.72 11.30 21.15
N ILE A 190 -48.05 10.59 20.24
CA ILE A 190 -48.66 9.95 19.06
C ILE A 190 -48.52 8.43 19.16
N LYS A 191 -49.60 7.67 18.85
CA LYS A 191 -49.62 6.19 18.92
C LYS A 191 -48.83 5.47 17.81
N ASN A 192 -48.38 6.18 16.77
CA ASN A 192 -47.72 5.59 15.60
C ASN A 192 -46.25 6.02 15.54
N PRO A 193 -45.30 5.07 15.44
CA PRO A 193 -43.88 5.40 15.31
C PRO A 193 -43.57 6.06 13.96
N PRO A 194 -42.60 6.99 13.90
CA PRO A 194 -42.17 7.61 12.64
C PRO A 194 -41.25 6.65 11.85
N ASN A 195 -41.85 5.73 11.09
CA ASN A 195 -41.13 4.66 10.40
C ASN A 195 -39.98 5.16 9.50
N ASP A 196 -40.20 6.21 8.71
CA ASP A 196 -39.17 6.72 7.79
C ASP A 196 -37.93 7.26 8.52
N LEU A 197 -38.10 7.81 9.74
CA LEU A 197 -36.98 8.24 10.58
C LEU A 197 -36.24 7.05 11.21
N LEU A 198 -36.96 5.98 11.53
CA LEU A 198 -36.35 4.75 12.02
C LEU A 198 -35.50 4.10 10.91
N ASP A 199 -35.98 4.11 9.67
CA ASP A 199 -35.24 3.62 8.51
C ASP A 199 -34.04 4.54 8.18
N GLU A 200 -34.20 5.86 8.28
CA GLU A 200 -33.09 6.82 8.17
C GLU A 200 -32.00 6.56 9.22
N ARG A 201 -32.38 6.34 10.48
CA ARG A 201 -31.46 5.98 11.57
C ARG A 201 -30.72 4.68 11.28
N ASP A 202 -31.45 3.64 10.87
CA ASP A 202 -30.86 2.32 10.65
C ASP A 202 -29.90 2.34 9.46
N ARG A 203 -30.20 3.10 8.40
CA ARG A 203 -29.27 3.35 7.28
C ARG A 203 -28.00 4.07 7.73
N LEU A 204 -28.10 5.05 8.62
CA LEU A 204 -26.92 5.74 9.17
C LEU A 204 -26.07 4.80 10.03
N ILE A 205 -26.69 3.91 10.79
CA ILE A 205 -25.99 2.89 11.59
C ILE A 205 -25.32 1.85 10.68
N ASP A 206 -25.99 1.42 9.61
CA ASP A 206 -25.41 0.51 8.62
C ASP A 206 -24.19 1.16 7.93
N LYS A 207 -24.25 2.45 7.60
CA LYS A 207 -23.08 3.21 7.12
C LYS A 207 -21.97 3.31 8.16
N LEU A 208 -22.31 3.54 9.43
CA LEU A 208 -21.34 3.58 10.52
C LEU A 208 -20.62 2.22 10.68
N SER A 209 -21.34 1.11 10.48
CA SER A 209 -20.77 -0.24 10.55
C SER A 209 -19.69 -0.51 9.52
N GLN A 210 -19.62 0.25 8.42
CA GLN A 210 -18.53 0.15 7.45
C GLN A 210 -17.20 0.67 8.01
N TYR A 211 -17.24 1.63 8.94
CA TYR A 211 -16.04 2.27 9.48
C TYR A 211 -15.56 1.64 10.78
N VAL A 212 -16.48 1.18 11.63
CA VAL A 212 -16.15 0.58 12.93
C VAL A 212 -17.19 -0.47 13.28
N LYS A 213 -16.85 -1.47 14.11
CA LYS A 213 -17.86 -2.35 14.69
C LYS A 213 -18.86 -1.53 15.52
N VAL A 214 -20.15 -1.80 15.33
CA VAL A 214 -21.24 -1.09 16.01
C VAL A 214 -22.16 -2.05 16.74
N ASP A 215 -22.45 -1.74 18.00
CA ASP A 215 -23.47 -2.40 18.82
C ASP A 215 -24.56 -1.38 19.22
N THR A 216 -25.82 -1.75 19.07
CA THR A 216 -26.97 -0.84 19.31
C THR A 216 -27.86 -1.33 20.45
N VAL A 217 -28.28 -0.41 21.32
CA VAL A 217 -29.22 -0.69 22.41
C VAL A 217 -30.36 0.33 22.40
N ALA A 218 -31.60 -0.16 22.26
CA ALA A 218 -32.79 0.69 22.30
C ALA A 218 -33.14 1.09 23.75
N GLN A 219 -33.62 2.31 23.94
CA GLN A 219 -34.14 2.83 25.20
C GLN A 219 -35.69 2.84 25.20
N ASP A 220 -36.29 2.85 26.39
CA ASP A 220 -37.75 2.90 26.58
C ASP A 220 -38.43 4.13 25.95
N ASN A 221 -37.68 5.21 25.74
CA ASN A 221 -38.14 6.46 25.11
C ASN A 221 -38.05 6.44 23.56
N GLY A 222 -37.63 5.32 22.95
CA GLY A 222 -37.46 5.16 21.51
C GLY A 222 -36.12 5.65 20.94
N ALA A 223 -35.29 6.31 21.76
CA ALA A 223 -33.92 6.66 21.40
C ALA A 223 -33.02 5.41 21.35
N MET A 224 -31.94 5.47 20.58
CA MET A 224 -31.00 4.35 20.43
C MET A 224 -29.60 4.77 20.83
N ASN A 225 -29.01 4.01 21.76
CA ASN A 225 -27.61 4.13 22.11
C ASN A 225 -26.76 3.34 21.12
N VAL A 226 -25.64 3.92 20.71
CA VAL A 226 -24.71 3.34 19.75
C VAL A 226 -23.34 3.25 20.40
N PHE A 227 -22.84 2.03 20.54
CA PHE A 227 -21.51 1.71 21.05
C PHE A 227 -20.63 1.25 19.91
N ILE A 228 -19.34 1.58 19.97
CA ILE A 228 -18.35 1.21 18.96
C ILE A 228 -17.22 0.36 19.57
N GLY A 229 -16.61 -0.49 18.72
CA GLY A 229 -15.51 -1.36 19.11
C GLY A 229 -15.91 -2.33 20.23
N ASN A 230 -15.21 -2.25 21.37
CA ASN A 230 -15.43 -3.11 22.54
C ASN A 230 -16.36 -2.49 23.60
N GLY A 231 -17.21 -1.52 23.22
CA GLY A 231 -18.26 -0.96 24.09
C GLY A 231 -18.13 0.53 24.40
N GLN A 232 -17.34 1.27 23.63
CA GLN A 232 -17.22 2.72 23.82
C GLN A 232 -18.45 3.44 23.30
N ALA A 233 -19.07 4.31 24.09
CA ALA A 233 -20.29 5.00 23.70
C ALA A 233 -20.00 6.14 22.70
N LEU A 234 -20.54 6.03 21.48
CA LEU A 234 -20.50 7.09 20.48
C LEU A 234 -21.76 7.97 20.54
N VAL A 235 -22.95 7.35 20.65
CA VAL A 235 -24.22 8.07 20.78
C VAL A 235 -24.96 7.57 22.01
N ILE A 236 -25.35 8.49 22.90
CA ILE A 236 -26.17 8.20 24.08
C ILE A 236 -27.43 9.05 23.99
N GLY A 237 -28.56 8.42 23.70
CA GLY A 237 -29.83 9.10 23.48
C GLY A 237 -29.73 10.17 22.40
N GLU A 238 -29.75 11.43 22.81
CA GLU A 238 -29.72 12.62 21.95
C GLU A 238 -28.32 13.22 21.77
N ASN A 239 -27.30 12.74 22.50
CA ASN A 239 -25.96 13.31 22.49
C ASN A 239 -24.98 12.40 21.76
N ALA A 240 -24.13 12.98 20.91
CA ALA A 240 -23.01 12.30 20.27
C ALA A 240 -21.69 12.73 20.93
N ASN A 241 -20.86 11.77 21.30
CA ASN A 241 -19.46 11.99 21.66
C ASN A 241 -18.62 12.13 20.40
N ARG A 242 -17.46 12.77 20.51
CA ARG A 242 -16.55 12.99 19.38
C ARG A 242 -15.34 12.07 19.49
N MET A 243 -15.01 11.38 18.41
CA MET A 243 -13.73 10.73 18.21
C MET A 243 -12.70 11.75 17.74
N SER A 244 -11.56 11.82 18.41
CA SER A 244 -10.42 12.65 18.05
C SER A 244 -9.21 11.77 17.75
N VAL A 245 -8.35 12.25 16.85
CA VAL A 245 -7.06 11.62 16.58
C VAL A 245 -6.00 12.49 17.24
N ILE A 246 -5.25 11.89 18.16
CA ILE A 246 -4.21 12.57 18.95
C ILE A 246 -2.85 11.92 18.66
N ASN A 247 -1.77 12.66 18.87
CA ASN A 247 -0.43 12.08 18.80
C ASN A 247 -0.21 11.20 20.04
N ASN A 248 0.40 10.03 19.85
CA ASN A 248 0.82 9.20 20.97
C ASN A 248 1.92 9.93 21.75
N ALA A 249 1.77 10.01 23.07
CA ALA A 249 2.71 10.70 23.95
C ALA A 249 4.10 10.02 24.00
N GLU A 250 4.16 8.73 23.74
CA GLU A 250 5.35 7.88 23.73
C GLU A 250 5.83 7.55 22.29
N ALA A 251 5.19 8.13 21.25
CA ALA A 251 5.53 7.95 19.85
C ALA A 251 4.92 9.08 18.98
N ALA A 252 5.66 10.17 18.79
CA ALA A 252 5.13 11.35 18.08
C ALA A 252 4.79 11.08 16.60
N ASP A 253 5.42 10.07 16.00
CA ASP A 253 5.19 9.55 14.65
C ASP A 253 3.97 8.61 14.56
N ARG A 254 3.27 8.36 15.68
CA ARG A 254 2.13 7.45 15.74
C ARG A 254 0.88 8.20 16.21
N LYS A 255 -0.19 8.11 15.42
CA LYS A 255 -1.51 8.61 15.81
C LYS A 255 -2.30 7.57 16.60
N GLU A 256 -3.07 8.06 17.57
CA GLU A 256 -3.99 7.31 18.40
C GLU A 256 -5.40 7.88 18.35
N LEU A 257 -6.37 7.01 18.57
CA LEU A 257 -7.78 7.36 18.63
C LEU A 257 -8.17 7.61 20.07
N ALA A 258 -8.80 8.73 20.32
CA ALA A 258 -9.40 9.08 21.59
C ALA A 258 -10.88 9.41 21.41
N ILE A 259 -11.67 9.26 22.47
CA ILE A 259 -13.04 9.75 22.51
C ILE A 259 -13.15 10.84 23.57
N ASP A 260 -13.63 11.99 23.12
CA ASP A 260 -13.94 13.14 23.94
C ASP A 260 -15.34 12.94 24.53
N ILE A 261 -15.38 12.56 25.81
CA ILE A 261 -16.62 12.36 26.55
C ILE A 261 -17.04 13.70 27.13
N LEU A 262 -18.28 14.11 26.83
CA LEU A 262 -18.85 15.36 27.31
C LEU A 262 -18.77 15.46 28.84
N GLY A 263 -17.94 16.39 29.34
CA GLY A 263 -17.74 16.64 30.78
C GLY A 263 -16.74 15.74 31.50
N ALA A 264 -16.12 14.75 30.83
CA ALA A 264 -15.17 13.81 31.46
C ALA A 264 -13.77 13.80 30.82
N GLY A 265 -13.54 14.55 29.74
CA GLY A 265 -12.24 14.66 29.06
C GLY A 265 -12.06 13.63 27.93
N SER A 266 -10.85 13.59 27.38
CA SER A 266 -10.48 12.68 26.29
C SER A 266 -9.90 11.37 26.83
N THR A 267 -10.36 10.23 26.33
CA THR A 267 -9.86 8.90 26.72
C THR A 267 -9.32 8.18 25.49
N VAL A 268 -8.10 7.65 25.54
CA VAL A 268 -7.51 6.85 24.45
C VAL A 268 -8.22 5.50 24.34
N VAL A 269 -8.71 5.19 23.14
CA VAL A 269 -9.50 3.99 22.84
C VAL A 269 -8.92 3.14 21.70
N THR A 270 -7.73 3.47 21.20
CA THR A 270 -7.09 2.79 20.06
C THR A 270 -7.13 1.26 20.17
N GLY A 271 -6.79 0.68 21.33
CA GLY A 271 -6.78 -0.78 21.53
C GLY A 271 -8.16 -1.41 21.70
N GLN A 272 -9.21 -0.61 21.87
CA GLN A 272 -10.60 -1.03 22.03
C GLN A 272 -11.40 -0.92 20.72
N ILE A 273 -10.82 -0.31 19.68
CA ILE A 273 -11.42 -0.21 18.36
C ILE A 273 -11.17 -1.52 17.60
N SER A 274 -12.26 -2.10 17.07
CA SER A 274 -12.24 -3.32 16.26
C SER A 274 -13.30 -3.21 15.16
N GLY A 275 -13.15 -3.98 14.08
CA GLY A 275 -14.07 -3.97 12.94
C GLY A 275 -14.03 -2.71 12.08
N GLY A 276 -14.61 -2.83 10.89
CA GLY A 276 -14.71 -1.78 9.89
C GLY A 276 -13.35 -1.34 9.35
N LYS A 277 -13.37 -0.31 8.51
CA LYS A 277 -12.15 0.24 7.91
C LYS A 277 -11.13 0.72 8.96
N LEU A 278 -11.60 1.24 10.09
CA LEU A 278 -10.74 1.76 11.15
C LEU A 278 -9.97 0.63 11.85
N GLY A 279 -10.65 -0.46 12.20
CA GLY A 279 -10.01 -1.64 12.77
C GLY A 279 -9.02 -2.28 11.79
N GLY A 280 -9.37 -2.35 10.51
CA GLY A 280 -8.50 -2.92 9.47
C GLY A 280 -7.20 -2.14 9.28
N LEU A 281 -7.26 -0.80 9.29
CA LEU A 281 -6.07 0.05 9.23
C LEU A 281 -5.16 -0.10 10.46
N LEU A 282 -5.73 -0.13 11.67
CA LEU A 282 -4.96 -0.32 12.89
C LEU A 282 -4.25 -1.68 12.89
N ARG A 283 -4.96 -2.73 12.48
CA ARG A 283 -4.39 -4.07 12.32
C ARG A 283 -3.30 -4.09 11.25
N PHE A 284 -3.51 -3.48 10.09
CA PHE A 284 -2.47 -3.39 9.06
C PHE A 284 -1.20 -2.71 9.60
N ARG A 285 -1.36 -1.58 10.31
CA ARG A 285 -0.23 -0.87 10.90
C ARG A 285 0.53 -1.75 11.89
N ASP A 286 -0.18 -2.36 12.84
CA ASP A 286 0.43 -3.07 13.96
C ASP A 286 0.90 -4.49 13.58
N GLU A 287 0.27 -5.15 12.60
CA GLU A 287 0.58 -6.53 12.20
C GLU A 287 1.47 -6.65 10.95
N VAL A 288 1.53 -5.62 10.08
CA VAL A 288 2.26 -5.68 8.81
C VAL A 288 3.28 -4.56 8.71
N LEU A 289 2.86 -3.30 8.79
CA LEU A 289 3.73 -2.16 8.51
C LEU A 289 4.86 -2.00 9.53
N ASP A 290 4.51 -1.97 10.82
CA ASP A 290 5.48 -1.78 11.90
C ASP A 290 6.48 -2.96 11.98
N PRO A 291 6.07 -4.24 11.98
CA PRO A 291 7.00 -5.37 11.94
C PRO A 291 7.87 -5.40 10.67
N ALA A 292 7.32 -4.98 9.52
CA ALA A 292 8.08 -4.96 8.27
C ALA A 292 9.25 -3.98 8.32
N GLN A 293 9.00 -2.76 8.79
CA GLN A 293 10.05 -1.75 8.92
C GLN A 293 11.09 -2.14 9.99
N ASN A 294 10.64 -2.68 11.13
CA ASN A 294 11.56 -3.15 12.17
C ASN A 294 12.45 -4.30 11.69
N THR A 295 11.92 -5.20 10.84
CA THR A 295 12.70 -6.31 10.26
C THR A 295 13.68 -5.81 9.20
N LEU A 296 13.26 -4.88 8.33
CA LEU A 296 14.13 -4.25 7.36
C LEU A 296 15.31 -3.55 8.04
N GLY A 297 15.03 -2.78 9.10
CA GLY A 297 16.07 -2.11 9.86
C GLY A 297 16.96 -3.06 10.67
N LEU A 298 16.45 -4.21 11.13
CA LEU A 298 17.28 -5.25 11.74
C LEU A 298 18.30 -5.83 10.74
N VAL A 299 17.89 -6.07 9.49
CA VAL A 299 18.81 -6.53 8.43
C VAL A 299 19.88 -5.48 8.15
N ALA A 300 19.51 -4.20 8.06
CA ALA A 300 20.46 -3.10 7.86
C ALA A 300 21.47 -2.97 9.02
N ILE A 301 21.00 -3.02 10.27
CA ILE A 301 21.86 -3.00 11.47
C ILE A 301 22.80 -4.20 11.50
N GLY A 302 22.28 -5.40 11.19
CA GLY A 302 23.08 -6.62 11.20
C GLY A 302 24.15 -6.64 10.11
N LEU A 303 23.84 -6.11 8.93
CA LEU A 303 24.83 -5.87 7.88
C LEU A 303 25.89 -4.88 8.37
N ALA A 304 25.47 -3.69 8.81
CA ALA A 304 26.38 -2.60 9.17
C ALA A 304 27.32 -2.98 10.32
N GLU A 305 26.79 -3.51 11.42
CA GLU A 305 27.58 -3.90 12.59
C GLU A 305 28.62 -4.96 12.23
N ARG A 306 28.18 -6.04 11.57
CA ARG A 306 29.07 -7.17 11.32
C ARG A 306 30.11 -6.86 10.26
N PHE A 307 29.72 -6.11 9.23
CA PHE A 307 30.63 -5.65 8.19
C PHE A 307 31.68 -4.69 8.78
N ASN A 308 31.26 -3.73 9.61
CA ASN A 308 32.17 -2.81 10.29
C ASN A 308 33.14 -3.55 11.21
N ALA A 309 32.66 -4.54 11.97
CA ALA A 309 33.52 -5.35 12.84
C ALA A 309 34.66 -6.01 12.07
N LEU A 310 34.38 -6.60 10.90
CA LEU A 310 35.40 -7.19 10.04
C LEU A 310 36.27 -6.15 9.34
N HIS A 311 35.68 -5.07 8.83
CA HIS A 311 36.40 -4.00 8.13
C HIS A 311 37.43 -3.32 9.05
N ARG A 312 37.08 -3.06 10.31
CA ARG A 312 37.99 -2.50 11.33
C ARG A 312 39.21 -3.36 11.63
N THR A 313 39.10 -4.67 11.43
CA THR A 313 40.19 -5.64 11.66
C THR A 313 41.03 -5.91 10.42
N GLY A 314 40.60 -5.43 9.26
CA GLY A 314 41.36 -5.52 8.01
C GLY A 314 42.33 -4.36 7.81
N MET A 315 43.09 -4.46 6.72
CA MET A 315 44.06 -3.49 6.26
C MET A 315 43.73 -3.04 4.83
N ASP A 316 43.85 -1.74 4.58
CA ASP A 316 43.56 -1.09 3.31
C ASP A 316 44.75 -1.12 2.33
N LEU A 317 44.67 -0.43 1.18
CA LEU A 317 45.76 -0.39 0.19
C LEU A 317 46.98 0.43 0.63
N ASP A 318 46.81 1.32 1.59
CA ASP A 318 47.85 2.19 2.12
C ASP A 318 48.58 1.54 3.31
N GLY A 319 48.05 0.43 3.83
CA GLY A 319 48.60 -0.33 4.95
C GLY A 319 48.04 0.08 6.31
N ASP A 320 47.03 0.96 6.30
CA ASP A 320 46.32 1.42 7.48
C ASP A 320 45.17 0.44 7.80
N LEU A 321 44.77 0.39 9.07
CA LEU A 321 43.61 -0.42 9.47
C LEU A 321 42.31 0.24 9.01
N GLY A 322 41.37 -0.58 8.54
CA GLY A 322 40.07 -0.10 8.09
C GLY A 322 39.28 0.65 9.17
N GLY A 323 38.40 1.54 8.74
CA GLY A 323 37.42 2.22 9.58
C GLY A 323 36.06 1.53 9.58
N ASP A 324 35.02 2.27 9.98
CA ASP A 324 33.63 1.86 9.78
C ASP A 324 33.31 2.01 8.30
N TYR A 325 32.75 0.96 7.69
CA TYR A 325 32.33 0.98 6.30
C TYR A 325 30.92 1.56 6.16
N PHE A 326 30.01 1.14 7.04
CA PHE A 326 28.62 1.60 7.09
C PHE A 326 28.37 2.43 8.36
N ALA A 327 27.47 3.39 8.28
CA ALA A 327 26.91 4.05 9.46
C ALA A 327 26.02 3.07 10.23
N LEU A 328 26.15 3.04 11.56
CA LEU A 328 25.33 2.21 12.43
C LEU A 328 24.27 3.07 13.14
N ALA A 329 23.00 2.70 12.98
CA ALA A 329 21.89 3.34 13.66
C ALA A 329 21.97 3.14 15.17
N ALA A 330 21.71 4.18 15.95
CA ALA A 330 21.48 4.05 17.38
C ALA A 330 20.01 3.68 17.65
N PRO A 331 19.73 2.80 18.62
CA PRO A 331 18.36 2.53 19.08
C PRO A 331 17.61 3.81 19.45
N GLU A 332 16.38 3.96 18.95
CA GLU A 332 15.52 5.10 19.27
C GLU A 332 14.91 4.93 20.67
N VAL A 333 14.98 5.98 21.48
CA VAL A 333 14.42 6.04 22.82
C VAL A 333 13.40 7.16 22.89
N LEU A 334 12.14 6.79 23.05
CA LEU A 334 11.02 7.72 23.15
C LEU A 334 10.57 7.80 24.60
N ALA A 335 10.90 8.91 25.26
CA ALA A 335 10.52 9.18 26.63
C ALA A 335 9.11 9.80 26.69
N ASN A 336 8.27 9.31 27.60
CA ASN A 336 6.99 9.96 27.88
C ASN A 336 7.23 11.39 28.44
N PRO A 337 6.51 12.42 27.98
CA PRO A 337 6.65 13.80 28.45
C PRO A 337 6.55 14.00 29.97
N GLY A 338 5.91 13.07 30.69
CA GLY A 338 5.80 13.10 32.14
C GLY A 338 7.03 12.57 32.90
N ASN A 339 8.02 12.03 32.20
CA ASN A 339 9.18 11.38 32.84
C ASN A 339 10.14 12.39 33.48
N VAL A 340 10.79 11.95 34.57
CA VAL A 340 11.87 12.70 35.22
C VAL A 340 13.25 12.13 34.87
N GLY A 341 13.36 10.81 34.75
CA GLY A 341 14.59 10.12 34.40
C GLY A 341 14.99 10.26 32.94
N SER A 342 16.19 9.79 32.60
CA SER A 342 16.66 9.61 31.23
C SER A 342 17.37 8.28 31.09
N ILE A 343 17.32 7.70 29.90
CA ILE A 343 18.02 6.47 29.56
C ILE A 343 18.69 6.63 28.20
N SER A 344 19.75 5.87 27.96
CA SER A 344 20.32 5.66 26.63
C SER A 344 20.36 4.17 26.33
N VAL A 345 20.10 3.81 25.08
CA VAL A 345 20.09 2.41 24.65
C VAL A 345 21.17 2.22 23.58
N GLY A 346 21.98 1.18 23.76
CA GLY A 346 22.96 0.71 22.78
C GLY A 346 22.67 -0.73 22.38
N ILE A 347 23.39 -1.20 21.37
CA ILE A 347 23.34 -2.59 20.92
C ILE A 347 24.48 -3.34 21.61
N ASP A 348 24.12 -4.36 22.40
CA ASP A 348 25.07 -5.29 23.02
C ASP A 348 25.38 -6.45 22.07
N SER A 349 24.33 -7.02 21.47
CA SER A 349 24.47 -8.14 20.53
C SER A 349 23.38 -8.10 19.46
N VAL A 350 23.80 -7.95 18.20
CA VAL A 350 22.91 -8.02 17.04
C VAL A 350 22.19 -9.35 16.95
N ALA A 351 22.85 -10.46 17.30
CA ALA A 351 22.23 -11.78 17.30
C ALA A 351 21.08 -11.88 18.31
N GLY A 352 21.12 -11.11 19.41
CA GLY A 352 20.05 -11.06 20.40
C GLY A 352 18.86 -10.19 20.01
N LEU A 353 19.04 -9.24 19.07
CA LEU A 353 18.01 -8.29 18.68
C LEU A 353 16.81 -8.99 18.03
N GLN A 354 15.61 -8.54 18.39
CA GLN A 354 14.35 -8.90 17.74
C GLN A 354 13.76 -7.68 17.04
N PRO A 355 13.00 -7.84 15.94
CA PRO A 355 12.36 -6.74 15.21
C PRO A 355 11.07 -6.25 15.92
N HIS A 356 11.13 -6.10 17.24
CA HIS A 356 10.01 -5.74 18.10
C HIS A 356 10.25 -4.37 18.74
N GLU A 357 9.17 -3.80 19.27
CA GLU A 357 9.24 -2.59 20.10
C GLU A 357 8.96 -2.94 21.55
N TYR A 358 9.56 -2.21 22.47
CA TYR A 358 9.47 -2.51 23.89
C TYR A 358 9.01 -1.30 24.68
N GLN A 359 8.34 -1.56 25.79
CA GLN A 359 7.99 -0.56 26.79
C GLN A 359 8.73 -0.86 28.09
N LEU A 360 9.60 0.07 28.49
CA LEU A 360 10.34 0.02 29.73
C LEU A 360 9.66 0.92 30.76
N VAL A 361 9.23 0.35 31.90
CA VAL A 361 8.54 1.07 32.98
C VAL A 361 9.29 0.92 34.29
N TYR A 362 9.48 2.02 35.02
CA TYR A 362 10.02 2.00 36.37
C TYR A 362 8.89 2.02 37.41
N ASP A 363 8.78 0.97 38.23
CA ASP A 363 7.70 0.83 39.23
C ASP A 363 8.00 1.54 40.57
N GLY A 364 9.17 2.16 40.69
CA GLY A 364 9.67 2.77 41.92
C GLY A 364 10.78 1.96 42.61
N ALA A 365 10.92 0.68 42.28
CA ALA A 365 11.97 -0.20 42.79
C ALA A 365 12.71 -0.96 41.68
N ASN A 366 11.99 -1.44 40.66
CA ASN A 366 12.52 -2.25 39.57
C ASN A 366 12.11 -1.67 38.21
N TRP A 367 12.92 -2.00 37.22
CA TRP A 367 12.59 -1.83 35.82
C TRP A 367 11.86 -3.06 35.30
N ASN A 368 10.76 -2.86 34.59
CA ASN A 368 10.01 -3.91 33.91
C ASN A 368 10.01 -3.60 32.40
N LEU A 369 10.43 -4.57 31.59
CA LEU A 369 10.44 -4.44 30.14
C LEU A 369 9.36 -5.34 29.55
N THR A 370 8.45 -4.75 28.78
CA THR A 370 7.38 -5.46 28.09
C THR A 370 7.60 -5.36 26.59
N ASP A 371 7.56 -6.49 25.89
CA ASP A 371 7.53 -6.53 24.43
C ASP A 371 6.11 -6.15 23.96
N LEU A 372 6.01 -5.09 23.15
CA LEU A 372 4.74 -4.57 22.64
C LEU A 372 4.16 -5.41 21.51
N THR A 373 4.97 -6.21 20.83
CA THR A 373 4.55 -7.11 19.75
C THR A 373 3.95 -8.39 20.32
N THR A 374 4.58 -8.98 21.34
CA THR A 374 4.09 -10.24 21.96
C THR A 374 3.23 -10.01 23.20
N GLY A 375 3.31 -8.85 23.84
CA GLY A 375 2.68 -8.55 25.13
C GLY A 375 3.35 -9.21 26.33
N GLY A 376 4.48 -9.91 26.13
CA GLY A 376 5.21 -10.63 27.16
C GLY A 376 6.21 -9.76 27.94
N ASN A 377 6.46 -10.13 29.20
CA ASN A 377 7.54 -9.51 29.99
C ASN A 377 8.90 -10.11 29.61
N VAL A 378 9.86 -9.25 29.30
CA VAL A 378 11.24 -9.62 28.95
C VAL A 378 12.11 -9.53 30.20
N ALA A 379 12.95 -10.55 30.41
CA ALA A 379 13.84 -10.60 31.56
C ALA A 379 14.98 -9.58 31.41
N LEU A 380 15.14 -8.72 32.42
CA LEU A 380 16.24 -7.78 32.52
C LEU A 380 17.34 -8.35 33.41
N SER A 381 18.60 -8.13 33.02
CA SER A 381 19.77 -8.43 33.85
C SER A 381 20.66 -7.20 33.99
N GLY A 382 21.43 -7.08 35.07
CA GLY A 382 22.30 -5.93 35.32
C GLY A 382 21.69 -4.86 36.24
N ALA A 383 22.45 -3.80 36.50
CA ALA A 383 22.12 -2.78 37.50
C ALA A 383 21.71 -1.41 36.91
N GLY A 384 21.72 -1.25 35.59
CA GLY A 384 21.38 -0.01 34.88
C GLY A 384 22.44 1.08 34.92
N THR A 385 23.68 0.73 35.29
CA THR A 385 24.82 1.67 35.28
C THR A 385 25.65 1.49 34.02
N ALA A 386 26.49 2.46 33.64
CA ALA A 386 27.38 2.30 32.48
C ALA A 386 28.33 1.08 32.59
N ALA A 387 28.70 0.68 33.81
CA ALA A 387 29.53 -0.51 34.05
C ALA A 387 28.74 -1.82 34.14
N SER A 388 27.42 -1.75 34.33
CA SER A 388 26.50 -2.88 34.38
C SER A 388 25.15 -2.42 33.81
N PRO A 389 25.04 -2.27 32.47
CA PRO A 389 23.81 -1.85 31.82
C PRO A 389 22.71 -2.88 32.07
N LEU A 390 21.46 -2.46 31.97
CA LEU A 390 20.33 -3.38 31.90
C LEU A 390 20.35 -4.05 30.52
N VAL A 391 20.57 -5.37 30.47
CA VAL A 391 20.64 -6.14 29.23
C VAL A 391 19.38 -6.96 29.04
N ALA A 392 18.78 -6.84 27.86
CA ALA A 392 17.61 -7.61 27.40
C ALA A 392 17.58 -7.64 25.86
N ASP A 393 17.27 -8.81 25.28
CA ASP A 393 17.07 -9.01 23.83
C ASP A 393 18.12 -8.30 22.94
N GLY A 394 19.40 -8.43 23.30
CA GLY A 394 20.53 -7.82 22.57
C GLY A 394 20.73 -6.32 22.77
N MET A 395 19.90 -5.66 23.59
CA MET A 395 20.03 -4.24 23.95
C MET A 395 20.79 -4.07 25.27
N ALA A 396 21.56 -2.99 25.36
CA ALA A 396 22.16 -2.51 26.60
C ALA A 396 21.56 -1.13 26.96
N ILE A 397 20.85 -1.07 28.09
CA ILE A 397 20.14 0.13 28.55
C ILE A 397 20.90 0.72 29.75
N VAL A 398 21.31 1.97 29.61
CA VAL A 398 22.00 2.72 30.67
C VAL A 398 21.07 3.81 31.19
N VAL A 399 20.89 3.86 32.50
CA VAL A 399 20.11 4.91 33.17
C VAL A 399 21.01 6.13 33.37
N GLY A 400 20.60 7.26 32.81
CA GLY A 400 21.27 8.55 32.92
C GLY A 400 20.90 9.28 34.20
N THR A 401 19.77 9.98 34.20
CA THR A 401 19.22 10.60 35.42
C THR A 401 18.33 9.62 36.19
N PRO A 402 18.33 9.65 37.54
CA PRO A 402 17.50 8.76 38.34
C PRO A 402 16.02 8.85 37.95
N PRO A 403 15.34 7.70 37.76
CA PRO A 403 13.93 7.68 37.37
C PRO A 403 13.00 7.98 38.56
N ALA A 404 11.81 8.49 38.25
CA ALA A 404 10.70 8.54 39.19
C ALA A 404 9.74 7.35 38.99
N ALA A 405 9.05 6.93 40.04
CA ALA A 405 8.05 5.87 39.93
C ALA A 405 6.96 6.27 38.92
N GLY A 406 6.74 5.42 37.92
CA GLY A 406 5.83 5.69 36.81
C GLY A 406 6.49 6.23 35.55
N ASP A 407 7.82 6.42 35.51
CA ASP A 407 8.54 6.77 34.28
C ASP A 407 8.42 5.65 33.23
N ARG A 408 8.17 6.02 31.97
CA ARG A 408 7.92 5.08 30.85
C ARG A 408 8.69 5.46 29.59
N TYR A 409 9.38 4.50 28.99
CA TYR A 409 10.11 4.70 27.74
C TYR A 409 9.68 3.65 26.73
N ARG A 410 9.45 4.09 25.50
CA ARG A 410 9.27 3.19 24.36
C ARG A 410 10.61 3.07 23.63
N LEU A 411 11.05 1.84 23.42
CA LEU A 411 12.34 1.50 22.81
C LEU A 411 12.09 0.91 21.43
N ARG A 412 12.73 1.48 20.40
CA ARG A 412 12.72 0.94 19.04
C ARG A 412 14.15 0.65 18.61
N PRO A 413 14.64 -0.58 18.84
CA PRO A 413 16.04 -0.89 18.60
C PRO A 413 16.41 -0.93 17.12
N THR A 414 15.47 -1.31 16.24
CA THR A 414 15.79 -1.62 14.85
C THR A 414 15.13 -0.73 13.81
N ARG A 415 14.08 0.03 14.16
CA ARG A 415 13.24 0.77 13.20
C ARG A 415 14.05 1.68 12.26
N ASP A 416 14.96 2.48 12.80
CA ASP A 416 15.75 3.45 12.04
C ASP A 416 16.97 2.82 11.34
N GLY A 417 17.15 1.50 11.44
CA GLY A 417 18.29 0.81 10.84
C GLY A 417 18.39 1.04 9.33
N ALA A 418 17.26 1.00 8.63
CA ALA A 418 17.21 1.14 7.18
C ALA A 418 17.28 2.60 6.72
N SER A 419 16.86 3.56 7.55
CA SER A 419 16.90 4.99 7.26
C SER A 419 18.25 5.64 7.58
N ALA A 420 19.03 5.04 8.48
CA ALA A 420 20.30 5.59 8.95
C ALA A 420 21.54 4.87 8.40
N ILE A 421 21.39 3.73 7.71
CA ILE A 421 22.53 3.06 7.07
C ILE A 421 23.07 3.91 5.92
N ASP A 422 24.37 4.19 5.93
CA ASP A 422 25.02 4.95 4.84
C ASP A 422 26.45 4.44 4.65
N THR A 423 27.00 4.56 3.44
CA THR A 423 28.38 4.18 3.15
C THR A 423 29.33 5.30 3.59
N LEU A 424 30.13 5.04 4.62
CA LEU A 424 31.10 5.99 5.18
C LEU A 424 32.41 6.05 4.40
N VAL A 425 32.81 4.94 3.79
CA VAL A 425 34.01 4.88 2.93
C VAL A 425 33.70 5.53 1.59
N LYS A 426 34.39 6.63 1.26
CA LYS A 426 34.22 7.33 -0.03
C LYS A 426 35.38 7.15 -0.99
N ASN A 427 36.52 6.67 -0.51
CA ASN A 427 37.70 6.43 -1.31
C ASN A 427 37.92 4.92 -1.51
N THR A 428 38.15 4.51 -2.75
CA THR A 428 38.38 3.09 -3.11
C THR A 428 39.59 2.47 -2.41
N ARG A 429 40.55 3.30 -1.99
CA ARG A 429 41.77 2.85 -1.31
C ARG A 429 41.53 2.38 0.12
N ASP A 430 40.56 2.97 0.80
CA ASP A 430 40.27 2.76 2.23
C ASP A 430 39.53 1.42 2.49
N ILE A 431 39.21 0.67 1.43
CA ILE A 431 38.55 -0.63 1.54
C ILE A 431 39.55 -1.67 2.10
N ALA A 432 39.28 -2.18 3.29
CA ALA A 432 40.18 -3.06 4.02
C ALA A 432 40.03 -4.54 3.59
N ALA A 433 40.69 -4.91 2.49
CA ALA A 433 40.62 -6.26 1.91
C ALA A 433 41.64 -7.25 2.51
N ALA A 434 42.76 -6.75 3.03
CA ALA A 434 43.87 -7.55 3.53
C ALA A 434 43.79 -7.77 5.04
N ASP A 435 44.53 -8.75 5.56
CA ASP A 435 44.79 -8.87 7.01
C ASP A 435 46.07 -8.09 7.39
N PRO A 436 46.12 -7.44 8.57
CA PRO A 436 47.26 -6.64 8.98
C PRO A 436 48.48 -7.47 9.43
N VAL A 437 48.28 -8.75 9.76
CA VAL A 437 49.34 -9.63 10.31
C VAL A 437 49.55 -10.83 9.39
N ARG A 438 50.83 -11.16 9.15
CA ARG A 438 51.25 -12.39 8.46
C ARG A 438 51.98 -13.33 9.42
N THR A 439 51.77 -14.62 9.23
CA THR A 439 52.46 -15.68 9.98
C THR A 439 53.44 -16.41 9.08
N ALA A 440 54.62 -16.72 9.57
CA ALA A 440 55.59 -17.54 8.83
C ALA A 440 56.44 -18.40 9.78
N PRO A 441 56.92 -19.58 9.36
CA PRO A 441 57.98 -20.28 10.09
C PRO A 441 59.30 -19.51 10.03
N VAL A 442 60.09 -19.59 11.10
CA VAL A 442 61.42 -18.96 11.16
C VAL A 442 62.48 -20.00 10.85
N GLY A 443 63.16 -19.85 9.71
CA GLY A 443 64.17 -20.82 9.26
C GLY A 443 63.57 -22.17 8.85
N SER A 444 64.34 -23.25 9.00
CA SER A 444 63.89 -24.61 8.70
C SER A 444 63.50 -25.34 9.99
N ASN A 445 62.24 -25.22 10.37
CA ASN A 445 61.65 -26.01 11.45
C ASN A 445 61.79 -27.51 11.15
N THR A 446 62.01 -28.31 12.19
CA THR A 446 62.29 -29.75 12.08
C THR A 446 61.07 -30.62 12.37
N GLY A 447 60.05 -30.07 13.03
CA GLY A 447 58.77 -30.72 13.23
C GLY A 447 57.82 -30.61 12.04
N THR A 448 56.62 -31.16 12.23
CA THR A 448 55.51 -31.11 11.25
C THR A 448 54.51 -29.98 11.57
N GLY A 449 54.82 -29.13 12.54
CA GLY A 449 53.96 -28.02 12.96
C GLY A 449 53.80 -26.98 11.85
N GLN A 450 52.57 -26.60 11.55
CA GLN A 450 52.23 -25.54 10.59
C GLN A 450 51.31 -24.51 11.25
N ILE A 451 51.70 -23.24 11.13
CA ILE A 451 50.91 -22.09 11.54
C ILE A 451 50.03 -21.64 10.36
N GLY A 452 48.72 -21.52 10.59
CA GLY A 452 47.79 -20.92 9.64
C GLY A 452 47.92 -19.40 9.60
N ALA A 453 47.48 -18.79 8.50
CA ALA A 453 47.63 -17.36 8.25
C ALA A 453 47.03 -16.45 9.35
N GLY A 454 45.98 -16.91 10.03
CA GLY A 454 45.30 -16.21 11.13
C GLY A 454 44.56 -14.94 10.71
N ALA A 455 43.90 -14.31 11.68
CA ALA A 455 43.14 -13.07 11.53
C ALA A 455 43.13 -12.26 12.84
N LEU A 456 43.04 -10.94 12.73
CA LEU A 456 42.80 -10.07 13.86
C LEU A 456 41.32 -10.19 14.28
N VAL A 457 41.06 -10.40 15.57
CA VAL A 457 39.70 -10.62 16.12
C VAL A 457 39.22 -9.40 16.90
N THR A 458 40.13 -8.77 17.65
CA THR A 458 39.84 -7.52 18.37
C THR A 458 40.88 -6.47 17.99
N ARG A 459 40.46 -5.21 17.96
CA ARG A 459 41.34 -4.07 17.71
C ARG A 459 41.47 -3.24 18.98
N THR A 460 42.70 -3.05 19.45
CA THR A 460 43.03 -2.19 20.59
C THR A 460 44.03 -1.07 20.23
N GLY A 461 44.53 -1.06 18.99
CA GLY A 461 45.41 0.00 18.48
C GLY A 461 45.49 0.01 16.94
N ASN A 462 46.65 0.41 16.39
CA ASN A 462 46.88 0.63 14.97
C ASN A 462 48.11 -0.12 14.45
N THR A 463 48.20 -0.31 13.14
CA THR A 463 49.42 -0.74 12.45
C THR A 463 50.43 0.42 12.34
N PRO A 464 51.74 0.13 12.20
CA PRO A 464 52.39 -1.18 12.30
C PRO A 464 52.57 -1.66 13.75
N LEU A 465 52.81 -2.97 13.92
CA LEU A 465 53.20 -3.59 15.20
C LEU A 465 54.48 -2.95 15.74
N ALA A 466 54.56 -2.78 17.06
CA ALA A 466 55.76 -2.23 17.71
C ALA A 466 57.01 -3.13 17.50
N ALA A 467 56.82 -4.46 17.48
CA ALA A 467 57.85 -5.44 17.13
C ALA A 467 57.20 -6.78 16.69
N PRO A 468 57.85 -7.56 15.80
CA PRO A 468 57.40 -8.92 15.48
C PRO A 468 57.40 -9.83 16.71
N VAL A 469 56.37 -10.68 16.83
CA VAL A 469 56.23 -11.66 17.92
C VAL A 469 56.65 -13.03 17.41
N THR A 470 57.67 -13.64 18.04
CA THR A 470 58.12 -15.00 17.72
C THR A 470 57.59 -15.97 18.76
N LEU A 471 56.91 -17.02 18.31
CA LEU A 471 56.52 -18.19 19.10
C LEU A 471 57.59 -19.26 18.96
N SER A 472 58.18 -19.68 20.07
CA SER A 472 59.14 -20.79 20.13
C SER A 472 58.51 -21.96 20.86
N TYR A 473 58.44 -23.14 20.22
CA TYR A 473 57.83 -24.31 20.83
C TYR A 473 58.75 -24.98 21.87
N ASP A 474 58.21 -25.26 23.05
CA ASP A 474 58.84 -26.03 24.11
C ASP A 474 58.08 -27.35 24.29
N SER A 475 58.69 -28.44 23.84
CA SER A 475 58.10 -29.77 23.89
C SER A 475 58.04 -30.36 25.31
N ALA A 476 58.87 -29.89 26.24
CA ALA A 476 58.89 -30.38 27.61
C ALA A 476 57.74 -29.74 28.43
N LEU A 477 57.46 -28.47 28.17
CA LEU A 477 56.37 -27.73 28.81
C LEU A 477 55.05 -27.76 28.02
N LYS A 478 55.06 -28.31 26.80
CA LYS A 478 53.91 -28.37 25.88
C LYS A 478 53.27 -26.98 25.67
N GLN A 479 54.09 -26.00 25.32
CA GLN A 479 53.63 -24.63 25.12
C GLN A 479 54.49 -23.88 24.08
N PHE A 480 53.92 -22.83 23.51
CA PHE A 480 54.68 -21.81 22.78
C PHE A 480 55.08 -20.70 23.75
N ASN A 481 56.37 -20.38 23.81
CA ASN A 481 56.88 -19.21 24.53
C ASN A 481 56.96 -18.02 23.57
N LEU A 482 56.46 -16.85 23.99
CA LEU A 482 56.38 -15.67 23.14
C LEU A 482 57.53 -14.71 23.42
N SER A 483 58.10 -14.11 22.36
CA SER A 483 59.14 -13.08 22.49
C SER A 483 58.64 -11.79 23.16
N SER A 484 57.34 -11.53 23.12
CA SER A 484 56.68 -10.42 23.84
C SER A 484 56.47 -10.68 25.33
N GLY A 485 56.81 -11.88 25.81
CA GLY A 485 56.48 -12.36 27.15
C GLY A 485 55.16 -13.14 27.18
N GLY A 486 55.07 -14.13 28.07
CA GLY A 486 53.95 -15.05 28.19
C GLY A 486 54.14 -16.38 27.43
N SER A 487 53.16 -17.28 27.58
CA SER A 487 53.14 -18.59 26.92
C SER A 487 51.73 -19.03 26.56
N ILE A 488 51.59 -19.76 25.45
CA ILE A 488 50.33 -20.35 25.00
C ILE A 488 50.45 -21.87 25.11
N PRO A 489 49.63 -22.54 25.95
CA PRO A 489 49.60 -23.99 26.02
C PRO A 489 49.26 -24.60 24.66
N TYR A 490 49.98 -25.66 24.27
CA TYR A 490 49.72 -26.44 23.06
C TYR A 490 50.31 -27.84 23.21
N ASP A 491 49.44 -28.83 23.41
CA ASP A 491 49.76 -30.25 23.33
C ASP A 491 49.42 -30.77 21.91
N PRO A 492 50.42 -31.11 21.07
CA PRO A 492 50.17 -31.55 19.70
C PRO A 492 49.29 -32.79 19.58
N ALA A 493 49.18 -33.60 20.63
CA ALA A 493 48.34 -34.80 20.65
C ALA A 493 46.84 -34.48 20.76
N THR A 494 46.47 -33.36 21.40
CA THR A 494 45.06 -32.99 21.64
C THR A 494 44.67 -31.69 20.93
N ASP A 495 45.62 -30.79 20.72
CA ASP A 495 45.37 -29.41 20.32
C ASP A 495 45.69 -29.15 18.85
N SER A 496 46.27 -30.12 18.14
CA SER A 496 46.50 -29.99 16.69
C SER A 496 45.19 -29.79 15.94
N GLY A 497 45.07 -28.64 15.28
CA GLY A 497 43.87 -28.20 14.59
C GLY A 497 43.05 -27.18 15.37
N ASN A 498 43.40 -26.87 16.61
CA ASN A 498 42.73 -25.84 17.40
C ASN A 498 43.15 -24.43 16.96
N THR A 499 42.23 -23.48 17.17
CA THR A 499 42.52 -22.05 17.05
C THR A 499 43.14 -21.57 18.35
N LEU A 500 44.31 -20.96 18.25
CA LEU A 500 45.02 -20.30 19.35
C LEU A 500 44.89 -18.79 19.20
N THR A 501 44.80 -18.08 20.32
CA THR A 501 44.70 -16.63 20.35
C THR A 501 45.88 -16.04 21.10
N VAL A 502 46.45 -14.97 20.56
CA VAL A 502 47.53 -14.19 21.15
C VAL A 502 47.16 -12.72 21.16
N THR A 503 47.33 -12.05 22.30
CA THR A 503 47.21 -10.59 22.37
C THR A 503 48.49 -9.95 21.88
N LEU A 504 48.43 -9.29 20.73
CA LEU A 504 49.52 -8.51 20.15
C LEU A 504 49.49 -7.10 20.75
N ALA A 505 50.52 -6.76 21.52
CA ALA A 505 50.61 -5.46 22.18
C ALA A 505 50.52 -4.30 21.18
N GLY A 506 49.57 -3.40 21.39
CA GLY A 506 49.33 -2.23 20.53
C GLY A 506 48.50 -2.51 19.27
N LEU A 507 48.04 -3.74 19.04
CA LEU A 507 47.19 -4.09 17.89
C LEU A 507 45.86 -4.74 18.33
N GLY A 508 45.92 -5.77 19.19
CA GLY A 508 44.74 -6.50 19.69
C GLY A 508 44.90 -8.01 19.66
N ASP A 509 43.81 -8.75 19.79
CA ASP A 509 43.83 -10.21 19.82
C ASP A 509 43.87 -10.79 18.40
N PHE A 510 44.90 -11.57 18.13
CA PHE A 510 45.11 -12.25 16.87
C PHE A 510 44.90 -13.75 17.06
N SER A 511 44.06 -14.36 16.22
CA SER A 511 43.76 -15.78 16.28
C SER A 511 44.29 -16.50 15.05
N PHE A 512 44.92 -17.65 15.25
CA PHE A 512 45.48 -18.48 14.19
C PHE A 512 45.27 -19.96 14.50
N ARG A 513 45.18 -20.78 13.46
CA ARG A 513 45.05 -22.22 13.60
C ARG A 513 46.44 -22.85 13.61
N MET A 514 46.75 -23.68 14.61
CA MET A 514 47.99 -24.45 14.64
C MET A 514 47.69 -25.91 14.31
N THR A 515 48.47 -26.53 13.42
CA THR A 515 48.29 -27.94 13.04
C THR A 515 49.62 -28.69 13.10
N GLY A 516 49.56 -30.01 13.26
CA GLY A 516 50.74 -30.87 13.25
C GLY A 516 51.54 -30.84 14.55
N ASN A 517 52.68 -31.51 14.53
CA ASN A 517 53.54 -31.72 15.70
C ASN A 517 54.86 -30.93 15.58
N PRO A 518 54.94 -29.70 16.12
CA PRO A 518 56.18 -28.92 16.16
C PRO A 518 57.23 -29.64 17.03
N ALA A 519 58.48 -29.62 16.58
CA ALA A 519 59.61 -30.13 17.35
C ALA A 519 60.12 -29.06 18.32
N ASN A 520 60.88 -29.49 19.33
CA ASN A 520 61.44 -28.58 20.32
C ASN A 520 62.32 -27.52 19.66
N GLY A 521 62.04 -26.24 19.92
CA GLY A 521 62.78 -25.12 19.32
C GLY A 521 62.30 -24.71 17.93
N ASP A 522 61.26 -25.33 17.37
CA ASP A 522 60.60 -24.81 16.16
C ASP A 522 60.01 -23.42 16.44
N GLN A 523 60.17 -22.51 15.49
CA GLN A 523 59.80 -21.10 15.64
C GLN A 523 58.84 -20.62 14.56
N PHE A 524 57.88 -19.79 14.95
CA PHE A 524 56.93 -19.12 14.06
C PHE A 524 56.88 -17.64 14.40
N VAL A 525 56.84 -16.76 13.41
CA VAL A 525 56.81 -15.31 13.59
C VAL A 525 55.47 -14.75 13.13
N LEU A 526 54.94 -13.82 13.93
CA LEU A 526 53.83 -12.93 13.61
C LEU A 526 54.44 -11.55 13.37
N ALA A 527 54.27 -11.03 12.17
CA ALA A 527 54.79 -9.73 11.77
C ALA A 527 53.75 -8.95 10.96
N ASP A 528 53.96 -7.65 10.82
CA ASP A 528 53.13 -6.81 9.95
C ASP A 528 53.08 -7.37 8.54
N ASN A 529 51.92 -7.28 7.90
CA ASN A 529 51.73 -7.67 6.51
C ASN A 529 52.25 -6.59 5.53
N THR A 530 53.47 -6.10 5.75
CA THR A 530 54.11 -5.07 4.92
C THR A 530 54.14 -5.49 3.45
N GLY A 531 53.55 -4.68 2.56
CA GLY A 531 53.47 -4.97 1.12
C GLY A 531 52.43 -6.04 0.74
N GLY A 532 51.60 -6.48 1.68
CA GLY A 532 50.52 -7.47 1.47
C GLY A 532 49.31 -6.93 0.72
N VAL A 533 49.49 -6.03 -0.26
CA VAL A 533 48.39 -5.41 -1.01
C VAL A 533 47.57 -6.40 -1.86
N GLY A 534 48.13 -7.58 -2.13
CA GLY A 534 47.43 -8.69 -2.79
C GLY A 534 46.82 -9.72 -1.83
N ASP A 535 46.83 -9.47 -0.52
CA ASP A 535 46.16 -10.31 0.46
C ASP A 535 44.64 -10.06 0.42
N ASN A 536 43.87 -11.15 0.35
CA ASN A 536 42.42 -11.14 0.23
C ASN A 536 41.69 -11.74 1.45
N ARG A 537 42.41 -12.06 2.54
CA ARG A 537 41.84 -12.81 3.67
C ARG A 537 40.66 -12.09 4.33
N ASN A 538 40.72 -10.77 4.47
CA ASN A 538 39.59 -10.03 5.04
C ASN A 538 38.44 -9.91 4.03
N ALA A 539 38.73 -9.70 2.75
CA ALA A 539 37.72 -9.68 1.68
C ALA A 539 36.94 -11.02 1.61
N MET A 540 37.60 -12.17 1.75
CA MET A 540 36.93 -13.46 1.83
C MET A 540 36.02 -13.59 3.06
N ARG A 541 36.43 -13.07 4.23
CA ARG A 541 35.56 -13.06 5.41
C ARG A 541 34.36 -12.13 5.26
N LEU A 542 34.55 -11.00 4.56
CA LEU A 542 33.48 -10.07 4.24
C LEU A 542 32.46 -10.72 3.28
N SER A 543 32.92 -11.46 2.26
CA SER A 543 32.01 -12.17 1.35
C SER A 543 31.28 -13.34 2.05
N ASP A 544 31.93 -14.04 2.97
CA ASP A 544 31.32 -15.13 3.75
C ASP A 544 30.20 -14.66 4.69
N LEU A 545 30.08 -13.35 4.96
CA LEU A 545 28.97 -12.82 5.76
C LEU A 545 27.60 -13.12 5.16
N GLN A 546 27.50 -13.21 3.82
CA GLN A 546 26.27 -13.59 3.14
C GLN A 546 25.71 -14.93 3.63
N LYS A 547 26.61 -15.88 3.98
CA LYS A 547 26.29 -17.26 4.34
C LYS A 547 26.29 -17.47 5.86
N THR A 548 26.67 -16.45 6.63
CA THR A 548 26.81 -16.57 8.08
C THR A 548 25.46 -16.29 8.74
N SER A 549 25.03 -17.18 9.64
CA SER A 549 23.84 -16.94 10.46
C SER A 549 24.18 -15.92 11.56
N LEU A 550 23.69 -14.69 11.40
CA LEU A 550 24.01 -13.54 12.24
C LEU A 550 22.81 -13.08 13.08
N LEU A 551 21.60 -13.33 12.60
CA LEU A 551 20.36 -12.81 13.18
C LEU A 551 19.61 -13.91 13.93
N PHE A 552 18.66 -13.49 14.78
CA PHE A 552 17.75 -14.38 15.52
C PHE A 552 18.47 -15.49 16.30
N GLY A 553 19.44 -15.12 17.14
CA GLY A 553 20.23 -16.06 17.94
C GLY A 553 21.23 -16.88 17.12
N ASN A 554 21.78 -16.30 16.04
CA ASN A 554 22.65 -16.97 15.07
C ASN A 554 21.97 -18.13 14.31
N SER A 555 20.66 -18.02 14.05
CA SER A 555 19.90 -19.05 13.33
C SER A 555 19.56 -18.68 11.89
N ALA A 556 19.69 -17.40 11.52
CA ALA A 556 19.31 -16.89 10.20
C ALA A 556 20.40 -16.00 9.60
N THR A 557 20.59 -16.11 8.29
CA THR A 557 21.40 -15.17 7.50
C THR A 557 20.64 -13.86 7.25
N LEU A 558 21.30 -12.85 6.67
CA LEU A 558 20.66 -11.61 6.24
C LEU A 558 19.56 -11.87 5.19
N GLY A 559 19.84 -12.78 4.24
CA GLY A 559 18.89 -13.19 3.21
C GLY A 559 17.69 -13.94 3.81
N ASP A 560 17.92 -14.84 4.77
CA ASP A 560 16.84 -15.56 5.45
C ASP A 560 15.90 -14.60 6.20
N ALA A 561 16.45 -13.59 6.90
CA ALA A 561 15.66 -12.59 7.61
C ALA A 561 14.74 -11.80 6.66
N TYR A 562 15.25 -11.38 5.51
CA TYR A 562 14.44 -10.74 4.47
C TYR A 562 13.43 -11.71 3.84
N GLY A 563 13.82 -12.98 3.65
CA GLY A 563 12.92 -14.05 3.21
C GLY A 563 11.74 -14.29 4.16
N TYR A 564 11.99 -14.27 5.48
CA TYR A 564 10.94 -14.36 6.49
C TYR A 564 9.99 -13.17 6.43
N LEU A 565 10.51 -11.96 6.23
CA LEU A 565 9.69 -10.76 6.04
C LEU A 565 8.73 -10.92 4.85
N MET A 566 9.26 -11.31 3.69
CA MET A 566 8.43 -11.57 2.49
C MET A 566 7.37 -12.65 2.75
N ALA A 567 7.76 -13.74 3.40
CA ALA A 567 6.85 -14.85 3.70
C ALA A 567 5.73 -14.45 4.67
N ASP A 568 6.04 -13.68 5.72
CA ASP A 568 5.07 -13.22 6.72
C ASP A 568 4.06 -12.25 6.10
N VAL A 569 4.54 -11.22 5.39
CA VAL A 569 3.68 -10.25 4.69
C VAL A 569 2.79 -10.95 3.67
N GLY A 570 3.37 -11.78 2.78
CA GLY A 570 2.62 -12.48 1.75
C GLY A 570 1.64 -13.53 2.29
N THR A 571 1.87 -14.08 3.48
CA THR A 571 0.92 -14.97 4.15
C THR A 571 -0.23 -14.19 4.78
N ARG A 572 0.05 -13.08 5.48
CA ARG A 572 -0.98 -12.20 6.07
C ARG A 572 -1.88 -11.58 5.01
N THR A 573 -1.31 -11.11 3.90
CA THR A 573 -2.05 -10.54 2.78
C THR A 573 -3.03 -11.55 2.18
N ARG A 574 -2.57 -12.79 1.90
CA ARG A 574 -3.45 -13.85 1.39
C ARG A 574 -4.52 -14.25 2.39
N GLN A 575 -4.17 -14.40 3.66
CA GLN A 575 -5.14 -14.72 4.71
C GLN A 575 -6.21 -13.64 4.84
N ALA A 576 -5.83 -12.36 4.72
CA ALA A 576 -6.77 -11.25 4.71
C ALA A 576 -7.67 -11.27 3.48
N ALA A 577 -7.14 -11.58 2.29
CA ALA A 577 -7.92 -11.73 1.06
C ALA A 577 -8.98 -12.83 1.18
N ASP A 578 -8.57 -14.02 1.62
CA ASP A 578 -9.48 -15.15 1.82
C ASP A 578 -10.58 -14.80 2.84
N ASN A 579 -10.22 -14.14 3.94
CA ASN A 579 -11.19 -13.68 4.94
C ASN A 579 -12.14 -12.61 4.39
N ALA A 580 -11.65 -11.67 3.59
CA ALA A 580 -12.48 -10.65 2.96
C ALA A 580 -13.53 -11.29 2.03
N ASP A 581 -13.14 -12.28 1.23
CA ASP A 581 -14.03 -13.01 0.34
C ASP A 581 -15.10 -13.80 1.10
N VAL A 582 -14.71 -14.52 2.16
CA VAL A 582 -15.67 -15.24 3.01
C VAL A 582 -16.65 -14.27 3.66
N GLN A 583 -16.18 -13.15 4.21
CA GLN A 583 -17.07 -12.16 4.83
C GLN A 583 -17.99 -11.49 3.81
N ALA A 584 -17.52 -11.24 2.58
CA ALA A 584 -18.36 -10.71 1.50
C ALA A 584 -19.51 -11.67 1.13
N GLN A 585 -19.24 -12.98 1.07
CA GLN A 585 -20.28 -13.97 0.83
C GLN A 585 -21.30 -14.04 1.98
N LEU A 586 -20.83 -14.01 3.23
CA LEU A 586 -21.70 -14.01 4.41
C LEU A 586 -22.55 -12.74 4.50
N LEU A 587 -21.98 -11.60 4.15
CA LEU A 587 -22.70 -10.33 4.04
C LEU A 587 -23.82 -10.43 2.99
N GLY A 588 -23.53 -10.89 1.77
CA GLY A 588 -24.53 -11.03 0.72
C GLY A 588 -25.67 -12.00 1.08
N GLN A 589 -25.37 -13.08 1.82
CA GLN A 589 -26.38 -13.99 2.37
C GLN A 589 -27.24 -13.30 3.44
N ALA A 590 -26.63 -12.56 4.36
CA ALA A 590 -27.34 -11.83 5.41
C ALA A 590 -28.23 -10.72 4.84
N GLU A 591 -27.74 -9.99 3.83
CA GLU A 591 -28.51 -8.98 3.11
C GLU A 591 -29.70 -9.59 2.39
N SER A 592 -29.51 -10.74 1.72
CA SER A 592 -30.60 -11.47 1.07
C SER A 592 -31.66 -11.94 2.08
N ALA A 593 -31.23 -12.47 3.23
CA ALA A 593 -32.13 -12.90 4.30
C ALA A 593 -32.92 -11.72 4.92
N ARG A 594 -32.26 -10.57 5.11
CA ARG A 594 -32.88 -9.33 5.56
C ARG A 594 -33.92 -8.86 4.55
N SER A 595 -33.53 -8.73 3.27
CA SER A 595 -34.39 -8.30 2.17
C SER A 595 -35.59 -9.22 1.97
N ALA A 596 -35.48 -10.52 2.22
CA ALA A 596 -36.62 -11.44 2.16
C ALA A 596 -37.70 -11.15 3.24
N THR A 597 -37.31 -10.52 4.36
CA THR A 597 -38.20 -10.22 5.49
C THR A 597 -38.69 -8.77 5.49
N SER A 598 -37.79 -7.83 5.18
CA SER A 598 -38.06 -6.38 5.24
C SER A 598 -38.23 -5.73 3.86
N GLY A 599 -37.85 -6.39 2.78
CA GLY A 599 -37.89 -5.85 1.42
C GLY A 599 -39.30 -5.74 0.84
N VAL A 600 -39.45 -4.87 -0.15
CA VAL A 600 -40.70 -4.66 -0.88
C VAL A 600 -40.72 -5.54 -2.12
N ASN A 601 -41.69 -6.47 -2.20
CA ASN A 601 -41.93 -7.25 -3.40
C ASN A 601 -43.00 -6.56 -4.26
N LEU A 602 -42.62 -6.09 -5.45
CA LEU A 602 -43.51 -5.33 -6.34
C LEU A 602 -44.73 -6.14 -6.79
N ASP A 603 -44.59 -7.45 -7.03
CA ASP A 603 -45.70 -8.29 -7.46
C ASP A 603 -46.71 -8.48 -6.33
N GLU A 604 -46.22 -8.66 -5.10
CA GLU A 604 -47.07 -8.75 -3.91
C GLU A 604 -47.78 -7.41 -3.64
N GLU A 605 -47.06 -6.29 -3.64
CA GLU A 605 -47.65 -4.97 -3.43
C GLU A 605 -48.64 -4.59 -4.54
N ALA A 606 -48.37 -4.96 -5.80
CA ALA A 606 -49.30 -4.72 -6.92
C ALA A 606 -50.59 -5.54 -6.78
N ALA A 607 -50.49 -6.81 -6.38
CA ALA A 607 -51.66 -7.64 -6.11
C ALA A 607 -52.47 -7.12 -4.91
N GLU A 608 -51.79 -6.71 -3.84
CA GLU A 608 -52.44 -6.08 -2.68
C GLU A 608 -53.10 -4.74 -3.03
N LEU A 609 -52.47 -3.93 -3.86
CA LEU A 609 -53.01 -2.66 -4.36
C LEU A 609 -54.31 -2.88 -5.14
N VAL A 610 -54.35 -3.84 -6.07
CA VAL A 610 -55.57 -4.19 -6.81
C VAL A 610 -56.66 -4.69 -5.85
N ARG A 611 -56.32 -5.55 -4.89
CA ARG A 611 -57.25 -6.05 -3.87
C ARG A 611 -57.84 -4.91 -3.04
N PHE A 612 -57.03 -3.99 -2.55
CA PHE A 612 -57.46 -2.84 -1.75
C PHE A 612 -58.26 -1.82 -2.59
N GLN A 613 -57.94 -1.64 -3.87
CA GLN A 613 -58.70 -0.77 -4.78
C GLN A 613 -60.11 -1.30 -5.03
N GLN A 614 -60.25 -2.61 -5.28
CA GLN A 614 -61.55 -3.25 -5.44
C GLN A 614 -62.39 -3.14 -4.16
N ALA A 615 -61.77 -3.37 -2.99
CA ALA A 615 -62.44 -3.23 -1.70
C ALA A 615 -62.86 -1.77 -1.39
N TYR A 616 -62.00 -0.80 -1.72
CA TYR A 616 -62.31 0.63 -1.60
C TYR A 616 -63.45 1.05 -2.52
N ALA A 617 -63.44 0.61 -3.79
CA ALA A 617 -64.49 0.93 -4.76
C ALA A 617 -65.85 0.33 -4.36
N ALA A 618 -65.87 -0.89 -3.84
CA ALA A 618 -67.07 -1.53 -3.29
C ALA A 618 -67.61 -0.77 -2.06
N ALA A 619 -66.74 -0.29 -1.17
CA ALA A 619 -67.13 0.55 -0.03
C ALA A 619 -67.58 1.96 -0.44
N ALA A 620 -67.00 2.54 -1.50
CA ALA A 620 -67.32 3.86 -2.03
C ALA A 620 -68.64 3.91 -2.82
N GLN A 621 -69.04 2.81 -3.46
CA GLN A 621 -70.36 2.67 -4.09
C GLN A 621 -71.53 2.81 -3.08
N VAL A 622 -71.27 2.61 -1.79
CA VAL A 622 -72.24 2.84 -0.70
C VAL A 622 -72.40 4.34 -0.37
N VAL A 623 -71.48 5.21 -0.80
CA VAL A 623 -71.37 6.61 -0.33
C VAL A 623 -71.61 7.68 -1.40
N ALA A 624 -71.62 7.37 -2.70
CA ALA A 624 -71.61 8.43 -3.72
C ALA A 624 -72.59 8.30 -4.90
N THR A 625 -73.37 9.38 -5.11
CA THR A 625 -73.92 9.89 -6.38
C THR A 625 -73.98 11.44 -6.28
N PRO A 626 -74.07 12.25 -7.37
CA PRO A 626 -73.12 12.45 -8.48
C PRO A 626 -72.86 13.96 -8.81
N TYR A 627 -71.61 14.39 -9.04
CA TYR A 627 -71.25 15.76 -9.49
C TYR A 627 -70.18 15.77 -10.60
N LEU A 628 -70.31 14.94 -11.65
CA LEU A 628 -69.18 14.64 -12.56
C LEU A 628 -69.41 14.87 -14.07
N PHE A 629 -70.45 15.60 -14.50
CA PHE A 629 -70.77 15.65 -15.93
C PHE A 629 -69.90 16.61 -16.77
N SER A 630 -69.44 17.76 -16.25
CA SER A 630 -68.69 18.74 -17.08
C SER A 630 -67.18 18.49 -17.18
N ARG A 631 -66.59 17.62 -16.33
CA ARG A 631 -65.16 17.28 -16.38
C ARG A 631 -64.82 16.14 -17.35
N GLY A 632 -65.81 15.39 -17.84
CA GLY A 632 -65.58 14.12 -18.54
C GLY A 632 -64.87 14.25 -19.90
N VAL A 633 -65.18 15.29 -20.66
CA VAL A 633 -64.65 15.45 -22.04
C VAL A 633 -63.20 15.95 -22.04
N ASP A 634 -62.86 16.93 -21.19
CA ASP A 634 -61.48 17.43 -21.05
C ASP A 634 -60.53 16.40 -20.42
N VAL A 635 -61.06 15.45 -19.66
CA VAL A 635 -60.28 14.33 -19.12
C VAL A 635 -59.98 13.32 -20.22
N MET A 636 -60.92 13.03 -21.13
CA MET A 636 -60.68 12.11 -22.25
C MET A 636 -59.65 12.65 -23.23
N LEU A 637 -59.73 13.93 -23.61
CA LEU A 637 -58.77 14.53 -24.54
C LEU A 637 -57.35 14.56 -23.94
N ARG A 638 -57.21 14.85 -22.64
CA ARG A 638 -55.92 14.76 -21.94
C ARG A 638 -55.39 13.33 -21.88
N LYS A 639 -56.25 12.35 -21.58
CA LYS A 639 -55.84 10.93 -21.54
C LYS A 639 -55.43 10.39 -22.90
N GLN A 640 -56.05 10.86 -23.99
CA GLN A 640 -55.62 10.49 -25.34
C GLN A 640 -54.21 11.00 -25.67
N VAL A 641 -53.86 12.22 -25.23
CA VAL A 641 -52.51 12.79 -25.41
C VAL A 641 -51.48 12.04 -24.55
N GLU A 642 -51.80 11.76 -23.27
CA GLU A 642 -50.92 11.00 -22.38
C GLU A 642 -50.61 9.58 -22.91
N ILE A 643 -51.61 8.89 -23.46
CA ILE A 643 -51.44 7.56 -24.08
C ILE A 643 -50.53 7.66 -25.30
N SER A 644 -50.76 8.62 -26.20
CA SER A 644 -49.94 8.80 -27.39
C SER A 644 -48.49 9.13 -27.05
N GLN A 645 -48.24 9.92 -26.00
CA GLN A 645 -46.89 10.20 -25.51
C GLN A 645 -46.22 8.94 -24.95
N THR A 646 -46.93 8.16 -24.13
CA THR A 646 -46.39 6.92 -23.54
C THR A 646 -46.13 5.86 -24.63
N GLU A 647 -46.98 5.80 -25.66
CA GLU A 647 -46.79 4.95 -26.85
C GLU A 647 -45.51 5.34 -27.62
N LEU A 648 -45.28 6.63 -27.82
CA LEU A 648 -44.04 7.14 -28.43
C LEU A 648 -42.80 6.86 -27.56
N GLN A 649 -42.92 6.93 -26.23
CA GLN A 649 -41.85 6.58 -25.31
C GLN A 649 -41.51 5.08 -25.46
N LEU A 650 -42.52 4.21 -25.42
CA LEU A 650 -42.37 2.76 -25.59
C LEU A 650 -41.77 2.38 -26.94
N ALA A 651 -42.14 3.08 -28.01
CA ALA A 651 -41.60 2.85 -29.35
C ALA A 651 -40.12 3.27 -29.49
N ASN A 652 -39.72 4.37 -28.84
CA ASN A 652 -38.36 4.92 -28.92
C ASN A 652 -37.44 4.46 -27.79
N GLY A 653 -37.96 3.75 -26.78
CA GLY A 653 -37.20 3.26 -25.62
C GLY A 653 -36.62 4.36 -24.72
N ARG A 654 -37.09 5.61 -24.85
CA ARG A 654 -36.55 6.77 -24.13
C ARG A 654 -37.61 7.42 -23.25
N ARG A 655 -37.20 7.83 -22.06
CA ARG A 655 -38.02 8.59 -21.11
C ARG A 655 -38.25 10.03 -21.57
N ILE A 656 -37.21 10.71 -22.05
CA ILE A 656 -37.27 12.10 -22.56
C ILE A 656 -37.28 12.06 -24.09
N LEU A 657 -38.38 12.50 -24.71
CA LEU A 657 -38.53 12.54 -26.17
C LEU A 657 -38.20 13.92 -26.75
N HIS A 658 -38.67 14.98 -26.10
CA HIS A 658 -38.39 16.36 -26.48
C HIS A 658 -37.83 17.14 -25.30
N PRO A 659 -36.95 18.14 -25.53
CA PRO A 659 -36.45 19.01 -24.47
C PRO A 659 -37.55 19.76 -23.68
N SER A 660 -38.75 19.92 -24.27
CA SER A 660 -39.91 20.50 -23.60
C SER A 660 -40.55 19.60 -22.55
N ASP A 661 -40.33 18.29 -22.61
CA ASP A 661 -40.96 17.30 -21.72
C ASP A 661 -40.28 17.29 -20.34
N ASP A 662 -38.96 17.51 -20.30
CA ASP A 662 -38.16 17.70 -19.10
C ASP A 662 -36.96 18.63 -19.40
N PRO A 663 -37.13 19.97 -19.32
CA PRO A 663 -36.07 20.91 -19.63
C PRO A 663 -34.84 20.76 -18.74
N ALA A 664 -35.03 20.44 -17.45
CA ALA A 664 -33.94 20.26 -16.51
C ALA A 664 -33.17 18.96 -16.77
N GLY A 665 -33.87 17.84 -16.97
CA GLY A 665 -33.27 16.56 -17.34
C GLY A 665 -32.58 16.60 -18.71
N SER A 666 -33.08 17.40 -19.65
CA SER A 666 -32.45 17.58 -20.96
C SER A 666 -31.14 18.34 -20.91
N VAL A 667 -31.01 19.35 -20.04
CA VAL A 667 -29.74 20.06 -19.80
C VAL A 667 -28.73 19.15 -19.14
N GLN A 668 -29.13 18.38 -18.11
CA GLN A 668 -28.26 17.40 -17.47
C GLN A 668 -27.81 16.31 -18.45
N LEU A 669 -28.72 15.83 -19.30
CA LEU A 669 -28.38 14.84 -20.33
C LEU A 669 -27.39 15.38 -21.36
N LEU A 670 -27.48 16.66 -21.70
CA LEU A 670 -26.52 17.32 -22.60
C LEU A 670 -25.14 17.43 -21.95
N ASP A 671 -25.08 17.82 -20.67
CA ASP A 671 -23.84 17.93 -19.89
C ASP A 671 -23.12 16.57 -19.72
N LEU A 672 -23.89 15.52 -19.43
CA LEU A 672 -23.39 14.14 -19.37
C LEU A 672 -22.87 13.66 -20.74
N LYS A 673 -23.55 14.01 -21.84
CA LYS A 673 -23.09 13.69 -23.21
C LYS A 673 -21.78 14.42 -23.54
N GLU A 674 -21.65 15.69 -23.13
CA GLU A 674 -20.40 16.44 -23.31
C GLU A 674 -19.26 15.84 -22.49
N THR A 675 -19.54 15.51 -21.23
CA THR A 675 -18.57 14.89 -20.33
C THR A 675 -18.10 13.54 -20.87
N LYS A 676 -19.03 12.71 -21.35
CA LYS A 676 -18.69 11.43 -22.01
C LYS A 676 -17.82 11.65 -23.25
N ALA A 677 -18.20 12.58 -24.14
CA ALA A 677 -17.41 12.86 -25.34
C ALA A 677 -15.98 13.32 -25.01
N ARG A 678 -15.82 14.07 -23.90
CA ARG A 678 -14.52 14.48 -23.38
C ARG A 678 -13.70 13.31 -22.84
N LEU A 679 -14.32 12.41 -22.06
CA LEU A 679 -13.67 11.19 -21.57
C LEU A 679 -13.24 10.26 -22.71
N ASP A 680 -14.09 10.09 -23.72
CA ASP A 680 -13.78 9.31 -24.90
C ASP A 680 -12.59 9.93 -25.67
N GLN A 681 -12.50 11.27 -25.69
CA GLN A 681 -11.34 11.96 -26.26
C GLN A 681 -10.08 11.74 -25.43
N PHE A 682 -10.16 11.83 -24.10
CA PHE A 682 -9.03 11.53 -23.22
C PHE A 682 -8.54 10.09 -23.36
N GLN A 683 -9.46 9.13 -23.53
CA GLN A 683 -9.11 7.74 -23.77
C GLN A 683 -8.34 7.57 -25.09
N ARG A 684 -8.84 8.17 -26.19
CA ARG A 684 -8.14 8.15 -27.48
C ARG A 684 -6.76 8.80 -27.41
N ASN A 685 -6.65 9.91 -26.69
CA ASN A 685 -5.38 10.60 -26.47
C ASN A 685 -4.39 9.74 -25.67
N ALA A 686 -4.88 9.07 -24.62
CA ALA A 686 -4.09 8.17 -23.79
C ALA A 686 -3.61 6.95 -24.58
N ASP A 687 -4.48 6.33 -25.40
CA ASP A 687 -4.12 5.21 -26.26
C ASP A 687 -3.06 5.62 -27.31
N ALA A 688 -3.21 6.79 -27.92
CA ALA A 688 -2.21 7.32 -28.87
C ALA A 688 -0.86 7.60 -28.20
N ALA A 689 -0.87 8.20 -27.00
CA ALA A 689 0.35 8.44 -26.23
C ALA A 689 1.04 7.13 -25.82
N ASN A 690 0.26 6.14 -25.35
CA ASN A 690 0.80 4.86 -24.94
C ASN A 690 1.43 4.10 -26.11
N ALA A 691 0.75 4.07 -27.26
CA ALA A 691 1.27 3.42 -28.46
C ALA A 691 2.59 4.05 -28.93
N ARG A 692 2.70 5.38 -28.86
CA ARG A 692 3.91 6.10 -29.25
C ARG A 692 5.06 5.89 -28.26
N LEU A 693 4.81 6.01 -26.96
CA LEU A 693 5.82 5.77 -25.92
C LEU A 693 6.28 4.30 -25.90
N SER A 694 5.39 3.35 -26.21
CA SER A 694 5.77 1.94 -26.37
C SER A 694 6.72 1.73 -27.54
N ALA A 695 6.49 2.41 -28.67
CA ALA A 695 7.40 2.34 -29.82
C ALA A 695 8.77 2.99 -29.51
N GLU A 696 8.76 4.06 -28.71
CA GLU A 696 9.98 4.72 -28.23
C GLU A 696 10.77 3.82 -27.28
N GLU A 697 10.11 3.16 -26.33
CA GLU A 697 10.73 2.20 -25.40
C GLU A 697 11.41 1.05 -26.15
N VAL A 698 10.75 0.47 -27.16
CA VAL A 698 11.35 -0.59 -27.99
C VAL A 698 12.59 -0.09 -28.74
N ALA A 699 12.57 1.16 -29.25
CA ALA A 699 13.73 1.74 -29.92
C ALA A 699 14.89 1.99 -28.94
N LEU A 700 14.61 2.52 -27.74
CA LEU A 700 15.59 2.77 -26.70
C LEU A 700 16.18 1.47 -26.14
N GLU A 701 15.38 0.42 -25.96
CA GLU A 701 15.84 -0.91 -25.58
C GLU A 701 16.80 -1.49 -26.63
N GLY A 702 16.44 -1.37 -27.92
CA GLY A 702 17.31 -1.77 -29.02
C GLY A 702 18.65 -1.04 -29.01
N ILE A 703 18.65 0.27 -28.72
CA ILE A 703 19.87 1.08 -28.58
C ILE A 703 20.69 0.61 -27.37
N GLY A 704 20.06 0.36 -26.23
CA GLY A 704 20.73 -0.14 -25.02
C GLY A 704 21.46 -1.48 -25.27
N ASN A 705 20.78 -2.44 -25.89
CA ASN A 705 21.36 -3.74 -26.25
C ASN A 705 22.56 -3.60 -27.20
N LEU A 706 22.47 -2.66 -28.14
CA LEU A 706 23.55 -2.37 -29.08
C LEU A 706 24.76 -1.75 -28.38
N LEU A 707 24.55 -0.79 -27.47
CA LEU A 707 25.62 -0.19 -26.68
C LEU A 707 26.30 -1.21 -25.77
N GLN A 708 25.52 -2.10 -25.15
CA GLN A 708 26.08 -3.21 -24.37
C GLN A 708 26.96 -4.12 -25.23
N ARG A 709 26.52 -4.46 -26.44
CA ARG A 709 27.33 -5.26 -27.37
C ARG A 709 28.61 -4.53 -27.78
N VAL A 710 28.55 -3.23 -28.06
CA VAL A 710 29.74 -2.43 -28.39
C VAL A 710 30.68 -2.31 -27.19
N ARG A 711 30.15 -2.25 -25.97
CA ARG A 711 30.95 -2.28 -24.74
C ARG A 711 31.73 -3.57 -24.60
N GLU A 712 31.11 -4.73 -24.83
CA GLU A 712 31.80 -6.03 -24.86
C GLU A 712 32.94 -6.05 -25.88
N LEU A 713 32.65 -5.58 -27.10
CA LEU A 713 33.63 -5.46 -28.18
C LEU A 713 34.76 -4.48 -27.84
N THR A 714 34.45 -3.42 -27.10
CA THR A 714 35.43 -2.42 -26.64
C THR A 714 36.36 -3.01 -25.57
N VAL A 715 35.82 -3.81 -24.65
CA VAL A 715 36.63 -4.56 -23.67
C VAL A 715 37.58 -5.53 -24.38
N GLN A 716 37.05 -6.34 -25.31
CA GLN A 716 37.87 -7.27 -26.11
C GLN A 716 38.93 -6.53 -26.93
N GLY A 717 38.51 -5.45 -27.60
CA GLY A 717 39.35 -4.59 -28.40
C GLY A 717 40.42 -3.89 -27.58
N ASN A 718 40.21 -3.60 -26.29
CA ASN A 718 41.22 -2.97 -25.44
C ASN A 718 42.27 -3.94 -24.88
N ASN A 719 42.15 -5.25 -25.09
CA ASN A 719 43.10 -6.25 -24.59
C ASN A 719 44.50 -6.15 -25.25
N ASP A 720 45.53 -6.09 -24.41
CA ASP A 720 46.95 -5.97 -24.79
C ASP A 720 47.48 -7.10 -25.67
N ALA A 721 46.96 -8.31 -25.49
CA ALA A 721 47.40 -9.50 -26.24
C ALA A 721 46.77 -9.60 -27.64
N LEU A 722 45.80 -8.75 -27.98
CA LEU A 722 45.04 -8.82 -29.23
C LEU A 722 45.80 -8.19 -30.41
N SER A 723 45.83 -8.89 -31.56
CA SER A 723 46.56 -8.40 -32.73
C SER A 723 45.89 -7.18 -33.39
N ALA A 724 46.67 -6.37 -34.10
CA ALA A 724 46.15 -5.23 -34.86
C ALA A 724 45.18 -5.64 -35.98
N GLN A 725 45.25 -6.90 -36.46
CA GLN A 725 44.34 -7.42 -37.47
C GLN A 725 43.00 -7.85 -36.87
N ASP A 726 42.99 -8.40 -35.65
CA ASP A 726 41.75 -8.76 -34.94
C ASP A 726 41.00 -7.51 -34.46
N ARG A 727 41.72 -6.46 -34.04
CA ARG A 727 41.13 -5.14 -33.73
C ARG A 727 40.39 -4.53 -34.94
N LYS A 728 40.92 -4.71 -36.15
CA LYS A 728 40.24 -4.28 -37.39
C LYS A 728 38.95 -5.04 -37.66
N ALA A 729 38.88 -6.32 -37.28
CA ALA A 729 37.65 -7.10 -37.40
C ALA A 729 36.58 -6.60 -36.41
N ILE A 730 36.98 -6.34 -35.16
CA ILE A 730 36.09 -5.75 -34.15
C ILE A 730 35.61 -4.35 -34.57
N ALA A 731 36.47 -3.54 -35.19
CA ALA A 731 36.09 -2.24 -35.73
C ALA A 731 34.97 -2.33 -36.77
N LEU A 732 34.94 -3.38 -37.61
CA LEU A 732 33.87 -3.60 -38.59
C LEU A 732 32.54 -3.94 -37.91
N GLU A 733 32.55 -4.75 -36.86
CA GLU A 733 31.35 -5.04 -36.05
C GLU A 733 30.82 -3.77 -35.37
N ILE A 734 31.71 -2.97 -34.76
CA ILE A 734 31.30 -1.71 -34.12
C ILE A 734 30.71 -0.73 -35.14
N ARG A 735 31.22 -0.68 -36.38
CA ARG A 735 30.59 0.14 -37.45
C ARG A 735 29.20 -0.36 -37.83
N GLN A 736 28.99 -1.67 -37.92
CA GLN A 736 27.65 -2.23 -38.16
C GLN A 736 26.68 -1.87 -37.03
N HIS A 737 27.15 -1.91 -35.79
CA HIS A 737 26.37 -1.44 -34.65
C HIS A 737 26.12 0.08 -34.70
N ALA A 738 27.10 0.90 -35.10
CA ALA A 738 26.88 2.34 -35.29
C ALA A 738 25.81 2.65 -36.36
N GLU A 739 25.77 1.88 -37.45
CA GLU A 739 24.71 1.96 -38.45
C GLU A 739 23.35 1.52 -37.89
N GLY A 740 23.32 0.45 -37.09
CA GLY A 740 22.11 0.00 -36.38
C GLY A 740 21.57 1.05 -35.41
N PHE A 741 22.45 1.74 -34.68
CA PHE A 741 22.10 2.86 -33.82
C PHE A 741 21.43 3.99 -34.62
N LEU A 742 21.98 4.36 -35.79
CA LEU A 742 21.38 5.39 -36.64
C LEU A 742 19.98 5.00 -37.13
N GLN A 743 19.75 3.71 -37.43
CA GLN A 743 18.43 3.22 -37.84
C GLN A 743 17.42 3.31 -36.69
N LEU A 744 17.83 2.93 -35.47
CA LEU A 744 16.98 2.99 -34.28
C LEU A 744 16.70 4.42 -33.82
N ALA A 745 17.70 5.31 -33.87
CA ALA A 745 17.54 6.74 -33.59
C ALA A 745 16.64 7.46 -34.64
N ASN A 746 16.49 6.86 -35.82
CA ASN A 746 15.58 7.31 -36.87
C ASN A 746 14.34 6.40 -37.01
N SER A 747 13.95 5.72 -35.93
CA SER A 747 12.73 4.92 -35.90
C SER A 747 11.48 5.79 -36.10
N ARG A 748 10.43 5.17 -36.64
CA ARG A 748 9.16 5.81 -36.96
C ARG A 748 8.02 5.12 -36.23
N ASP A 749 6.99 5.90 -35.89
CA ASP A 749 5.74 5.37 -35.37
C ASP A 749 4.86 4.74 -36.46
N ALA A 750 3.70 4.22 -36.06
CA ALA A 750 2.71 3.64 -36.97
C ALA A 750 2.12 4.64 -37.98
N ASN A 751 2.25 5.95 -37.74
CA ASN A 751 1.80 7.02 -38.63
C ASN A 751 2.91 7.50 -39.57
N GLY A 752 4.12 6.93 -39.45
CA GLY A 752 5.28 7.30 -40.25
C GLY A 752 6.05 8.52 -39.74
N GLU A 753 5.69 9.06 -38.56
CA GLU A 753 6.39 10.15 -37.89
C GLU A 753 7.64 9.65 -37.19
N TYR A 754 8.74 10.41 -37.23
CA TYR A 754 9.95 10.08 -36.48
C TYR A 754 9.75 10.26 -34.98
N LEU A 755 10.17 9.26 -34.18
CA LEU A 755 9.95 9.25 -32.73
C LEU A 755 10.71 10.37 -32.02
N PHE A 756 12.01 10.51 -32.35
CA PHE A 756 12.94 11.39 -31.66
C PHE A 756 13.13 12.78 -32.30
N ALA A 757 12.23 13.23 -33.19
CA ALA A 757 12.43 14.49 -33.94
C ALA A 757 11.91 15.76 -33.22
N GLY A 758 11.38 15.63 -32.00
CA GLY A 758 10.69 16.71 -31.32
C GLY A 758 9.38 17.09 -32.01
N TYR A 759 9.16 18.37 -32.31
CA TYR A 759 8.01 18.82 -33.11
C TYR A 759 8.18 18.62 -34.62
N ARG A 760 9.41 18.38 -35.12
CA ARG A 760 9.73 18.22 -36.55
C ARG A 760 9.62 16.76 -37.03
N THR A 761 8.43 16.19 -36.93
CA THR A 761 8.15 14.75 -37.14
C THR A 761 8.45 14.19 -38.54
N ASP A 762 8.55 15.04 -39.57
CA ASP A 762 8.83 14.61 -40.95
C ASP A 762 10.32 14.60 -41.32
N THR A 763 11.17 15.16 -40.46
CA THR A 763 12.60 15.27 -40.70
C THR A 763 13.34 14.15 -39.95
N PRO A 764 14.26 13.43 -40.58
CA PRO A 764 15.08 12.44 -39.89
C PRO A 764 15.83 13.07 -38.70
N PRO A 765 15.61 12.59 -37.46
CA PRO A 765 16.23 13.13 -36.25
C PRO A 765 17.74 13.24 -36.34
N LEU A 766 18.41 12.18 -36.83
CA LEU A 766 19.86 12.07 -36.82
C LEU A 766 20.38 11.86 -38.26
N SER A 767 21.42 12.61 -38.64
CA SER A 767 22.16 12.39 -39.89
C SER A 767 23.66 12.28 -39.61
N HIS A 768 24.37 11.45 -40.39
CA HIS A 768 25.84 11.38 -40.36
C HIS A 768 26.44 11.90 -41.66
N ASP A 769 27.66 12.45 -41.62
CA ASP A 769 28.41 12.91 -42.81
C ASP A 769 29.35 11.85 -43.42
N GLY A 770 29.41 10.65 -42.83
CA GLY A 770 30.32 9.57 -43.24
C GLY A 770 31.78 9.77 -42.82
N ALA A 771 32.09 10.87 -42.13
CA ALA A 771 33.39 11.19 -41.53
C ALA A 771 33.36 11.14 -39.99
N GLY A 772 32.29 10.60 -39.40
CA GLY A 772 32.13 10.38 -37.96
C GLY A 772 31.39 11.49 -37.20
N ASN A 773 30.91 12.54 -37.87
CA ASN A 773 30.12 13.59 -37.20
C ASN A 773 28.62 13.33 -37.34
N PHE A 774 27.92 13.38 -36.21
CA PHE A 774 26.47 13.27 -36.14
C PHE A 774 25.85 14.64 -35.94
N THR A 775 24.78 14.90 -36.68
CA THR A 775 24.01 16.14 -36.57
C THR A 775 22.56 15.80 -36.24
N TYR A 776 22.05 16.43 -35.20
CA TYR A 776 20.63 16.37 -34.85
C TYR A 776 19.86 17.44 -35.63
N ASN A 777 18.90 17.01 -36.46
CA ASN A 777 18.11 17.90 -37.34
C ASN A 777 16.70 18.19 -36.77
N GLY A 778 16.34 17.56 -35.64
CA GLY A 778 15.10 17.80 -34.93
C GLY A 778 15.12 19.06 -34.07
N ASP A 779 14.13 19.21 -33.21
CA ASP A 779 14.08 20.24 -32.17
C ASP A 779 13.98 19.62 -30.76
N ALA A 780 14.17 20.43 -29.72
CA ALA A 780 14.13 19.99 -28.31
C ALA A 780 12.71 19.94 -27.71
N GLY A 781 11.68 20.06 -28.54
CA GLY A 781 10.30 20.12 -28.10
C GLY A 781 9.71 18.76 -27.76
N GLN A 782 8.83 18.73 -26.75
CA GLN A 782 8.03 17.56 -26.40
C GLN A 782 6.55 17.86 -26.68
N ARG A 783 5.89 17.00 -27.46
CA ARG A 783 4.45 17.10 -27.69
C ARG A 783 3.72 16.61 -26.44
N ARG A 784 2.80 17.42 -25.91
CA ARG A 784 1.98 17.06 -24.75
C ARG A 784 0.55 16.83 -25.17
N VAL A 785 -0.09 15.83 -24.57
CA VAL A 785 -1.50 15.52 -24.79
C VAL A 785 -2.24 15.43 -23.46
N LYS A 786 -3.47 15.96 -23.43
CA LYS A 786 -4.37 15.82 -22.28
C LYS A 786 -4.95 14.42 -22.23
N VAL A 787 -4.69 13.72 -21.13
CA VAL A 787 -5.24 12.39 -20.82
C VAL A 787 -6.28 12.43 -19.70
N GLY A 788 -6.49 13.61 -19.11
CA GLY A 788 -7.54 13.92 -18.15
C GLY A 788 -7.73 15.43 -18.05
N ASP A 789 -8.64 15.89 -17.20
CA ASP A 789 -8.97 17.32 -17.09
C ASP A 789 -7.77 18.16 -16.58
N THR A 790 -6.94 17.59 -15.70
CA THR A 790 -5.77 18.26 -15.09
C THR A 790 -4.43 17.62 -15.48
N ARG A 791 -4.43 16.50 -16.21
CA ARG A 791 -3.23 15.70 -16.48
C ARG A 791 -2.83 15.77 -17.95
N GLU A 792 -1.65 16.32 -18.21
CA GLU A 792 -0.99 16.34 -19.51
C GLU A 792 0.27 15.47 -19.48
N ILE A 793 0.48 14.69 -20.53
CA ILE A 793 1.61 13.76 -20.64
C ILE A 793 2.38 14.06 -21.92
N ALA A 794 3.72 14.09 -21.81
CA ALA A 794 4.62 14.18 -22.96
C ALA A 794 4.66 12.83 -23.68
N MET A 795 4.42 12.84 -24.99
CA MET A 795 4.31 11.61 -25.80
C MET A 795 5.56 11.29 -26.62
N ASN A 796 6.65 12.03 -26.41
CA ASN A 796 7.94 11.77 -27.05
C ASN A 796 9.08 12.42 -26.25
N ASP A 797 10.29 11.88 -26.38
CA ASP A 797 11.52 12.56 -26.01
C ASP A 797 12.36 12.94 -27.26
N PRO A 798 12.96 14.16 -27.28
CA PRO A 798 13.73 14.63 -28.43
C PRO A 798 15.11 13.94 -28.50
N GLY A 799 15.62 13.76 -29.72
CA GLY A 799 16.91 13.12 -29.99
C GLY A 799 18.14 13.90 -29.50
N THR A 800 17.94 15.05 -28.84
CA THR A 800 18.98 15.66 -27.98
C THR A 800 19.43 14.69 -26.89
N LEU A 801 18.63 13.69 -26.54
CA LEU A 801 19.02 12.62 -25.60
C LEU A 801 20.25 11.82 -26.09
N PHE A 802 20.49 11.79 -27.40
CA PHE A 802 21.67 11.13 -28.00
C PHE A 802 22.89 12.05 -28.10
N MET A 803 22.71 13.34 -27.82
CA MET A 803 23.69 14.40 -27.98
C MET A 803 24.12 14.94 -26.61
N ASP A 804 25.19 15.74 -26.58
CA ASP A 804 25.64 16.47 -25.39
C ASP A 804 25.93 15.61 -24.14
N LEU A 805 26.43 14.40 -24.35
CA LEU A 805 26.88 13.49 -23.30
C LEU A 805 28.22 13.93 -22.70
N PRO A 806 28.46 13.74 -21.39
CA PRO A 806 29.76 14.01 -20.79
C PRO A 806 30.84 13.11 -21.41
N ALA A 807 31.87 13.72 -21.99
CA ALA A 807 33.00 12.99 -22.54
C ALA A 807 34.08 12.76 -21.46
N ALA A 808 34.65 11.56 -21.40
CA ALA A 808 35.70 11.18 -20.46
C ALA A 808 36.98 12.03 -20.60
N GLY A 809 37.24 12.58 -21.79
CA GLY A 809 38.34 13.52 -22.06
C GLY A 809 38.04 14.98 -21.71
N GLY A 810 36.86 15.28 -21.16
CA GLY A 810 36.35 16.64 -20.94
C GLY A 810 35.57 17.18 -22.16
N GLY A 811 34.52 17.96 -21.89
CA GLY A 811 33.60 18.49 -22.92
C GLY A 811 32.38 17.61 -23.14
N THR A 812 31.70 17.81 -24.27
CA THR A 812 30.52 17.04 -24.66
C THR A 812 30.78 16.17 -25.88
N THR A 813 30.09 15.04 -25.97
CA THR A 813 30.10 14.11 -27.11
C THR A 813 28.69 13.61 -27.41
N ASP A 814 28.54 12.77 -28.42
CA ASP A 814 27.28 12.14 -28.78
C ASP A 814 27.47 10.64 -28.99
N ILE A 815 26.40 9.86 -28.86
CA ILE A 815 26.46 8.39 -28.93
C ILE A 815 27.09 7.94 -30.25
N GLY A 816 26.71 8.59 -31.36
CA GLY A 816 27.23 8.23 -32.68
C GLY A 816 28.73 8.47 -32.78
N ALA A 817 29.22 9.63 -32.33
CA ALA A 817 30.63 10.00 -32.34
C ALA A 817 31.46 9.06 -31.47
N VAL A 818 30.95 8.63 -30.30
CA VAL A 818 31.61 7.65 -29.44
C VAL A 818 31.80 6.32 -30.18
N LEU A 819 30.73 5.80 -30.78
CA LEU A 819 30.76 4.54 -31.54
C LEU A 819 31.76 4.60 -32.71
N TRP A 820 31.75 5.70 -33.46
CA TRP A 820 32.66 5.89 -34.59
C TRP A 820 34.11 6.09 -34.17
N ARG A 821 34.37 6.84 -33.09
CA ARG A 821 35.72 7.03 -32.56
C ARG A 821 36.35 5.72 -32.13
N ILE A 822 35.60 4.88 -31.41
CA ILE A 822 36.08 3.56 -30.98
C ILE A 822 36.41 2.70 -32.20
N ALA A 823 35.51 2.66 -33.19
CA ALA A 823 35.73 1.91 -34.41
C ALA A 823 36.98 2.38 -35.18
N ASP A 824 37.20 3.69 -35.31
CA ASP A 824 38.35 4.23 -36.04
C ASP A 824 39.67 4.01 -35.30
N ASN A 825 39.68 4.12 -33.97
CA ASN A 825 40.84 3.79 -33.15
C ASN A 825 41.21 2.31 -33.32
N PHE A 826 40.24 1.39 -33.29
CA PHE A 826 40.48 -0.02 -33.51
C PHE A 826 40.85 -0.35 -34.97
N ALA A 827 40.29 0.35 -35.95
CA ALA A 827 40.65 0.22 -37.36
C ALA A 827 42.10 0.66 -37.62
N ALA A 828 42.59 1.66 -36.88
CA ALA A 828 43.99 2.08 -36.89
C ALA A 828 44.93 1.11 -36.13
N GLY A 829 44.37 0.10 -35.45
CA GLY A 829 45.11 -0.87 -34.63
C GLY A 829 45.43 -0.37 -33.20
N ASN A 830 44.89 0.79 -32.82
CA ASN A 830 45.09 1.40 -31.50
C ASN A 830 44.04 0.91 -30.49
N ARG A 831 44.17 1.34 -29.23
CA ARG A 831 43.17 1.14 -28.17
C ARG A 831 42.37 2.43 -27.98
N ASP A 832 41.17 2.34 -27.41
CA ASP A 832 40.38 3.51 -27.03
C ASP A 832 40.26 3.56 -25.50
N ALA A 833 41.08 4.43 -24.87
CA ALA A 833 41.16 4.55 -23.41
C ALA A 833 39.90 5.15 -22.77
N ASN A 834 39.10 5.88 -23.55
CA ASN A 834 37.93 6.62 -23.07
C ASN A 834 36.60 5.94 -23.43
N GLY A 835 36.65 4.94 -24.31
CA GLY A 835 35.47 4.36 -24.95
C GLY A 835 34.53 3.68 -23.97
N LEU A 836 35.04 3.02 -22.93
CA LEU A 836 34.20 2.36 -21.92
C LEU A 836 33.43 3.38 -21.08
N THR A 837 34.09 4.43 -20.58
CA THR A 837 33.43 5.48 -19.81
C THR A 837 32.39 6.24 -20.64
N ASP A 838 32.71 6.57 -21.89
CA ASP A 838 31.78 7.25 -22.78
C ASP A 838 30.56 6.38 -23.13
N LEU A 839 30.76 5.06 -23.31
CA LEU A 839 29.68 4.09 -23.50
C LEU A 839 28.82 3.93 -22.24
N ASP A 840 29.43 3.89 -21.06
CA ASP A 840 28.72 3.79 -19.78
C ASP A 840 27.86 5.06 -19.55
N ASN A 841 28.37 6.25 -19.89
CA ASN A 841 27.60 7.50 -19.86
C ASN A 841 26.41 7.48 -20.84
N ALA A 842 26.63 6.97 -22.06
CA ALA A 842 25.57 6.80 -23.05
C ALA A 842 24.49 5.81 -22.58
N MET A 843 24.90 4.67 -22.02
CA MET A 843 23.99 3.67 -21.45
C MET A 843 23.20 4.24 -20.27
N GLY A 844 23.84 4.99 -19.38
CA GLY A 844 23.18 5.67 -18.27
C GLY A 844 22.07 6.61 -18.73
N ARG A 845 22.34 7.47 -19.73
CA ARG A 845 21.33 8.37 -20.30
C ARG A 845 20.15 7.64 -20.92
N ILE A 846 20.40 6.52 -21.63
CA ILE A 846 19.34 5.69 -22.21
C ILE A 846 18.49 5.06 -21.10
N LEU A 847 19.11 4.52 -20.05
CA LEU A 847 18.40 3.92 -18.91
C LEU A 847 17.53 4.95 -18.16
N GLU A 848 18.06 6.15 -17.90
CA GLU A 848 17.30 7.25 -17.30
C GLU A 848 16.07 7.63 -18.14
N THR A 849 16.25 7.70 -19.46
CA THR A 849 15.16 8.05 -20.39
C THR A 849 14.10 6.95 -20.41
N ARG A 850 14.50 5.68 -20.49
CA ARG A 850 13.59 4.52 -20.40
C ARG A 850 12.81 4.50 -19.09
N ALA A 851 13.46 4.79 -17.97
CA ALA A 851 12.78 4.91 -16.67
C ALA A 851 11.72 6.04 -16.70
N SER A 852 12.02 7.18 -17.32
CA SER A 852 11.05 8.27 -17.51
C SER A 852 9.88 7.86 -18.41
N VAL A 853 10.15 7.18 -19.52
CA VAL A 853 9.12 6.67 -20.45
C VAL A 853 8.23 5.64 -19.76
N GLY A 854 8.80 4.70 -19.01
CA GLY A 854 8.06 3.71 -18.21
C GLY A 854 7.16 4.37 -17.16
N ALA A 855 7.64 5.39 -16.45
CA ALA A 855 6.82 6.16 -15.51
C ALA A 855 5.63 6.86 -16.19
N ARG A 856 5.84 7.41 -17.41
CA ARG A 856 4.77 8.03 -18.21
C ARG A 856 3.76 6.98 -18.71
N MET A 857 4.21 5.79 -19.11
CA MET A 857 3.32 4.69 -19.52
C MET A 857 2.44 4.21 -18.36
N ASN A 858 3.01 4.04 -17.16
CA ASN A 858 2.26 3.69 -15.96
C ASN A 858 1.23 4.76 -15.60
N ALA A 859 1.64 6.04 -15.66
CA ALA A 859 0.74 7.18 -15.48
C ALA A 859 -0.42 7.20 -16.48
N ILE A 860 -0.18 6.81 -17.74
CA ILE A 860 -1.22 6.69 -18.76
C ILE A 860 -2.20 5.57 -18.43
N GLU A 861 -1.72 4.37 -18.05
CA GLU A 861 -2.60 3.23 -17.75
C GLU A 861 -3.45 3.45 -16.49
N GLU A 862 -2.89 4.09 -15.47
CA GLU A 862 -3.65 4.56 -14.30
C GLU A 862 -4.78 5.51 -14.73
N GLN A 863 -4.45 6.51 -15.56
CA GLN A 863 -5.44 7.47 -16.03
C GLN A 863 -6.50 6.85 -16.94
N LYS A 864 -6.13 5.87 -17.79
CA LYS A 864 -7.08 5.11 -18.62
C LYS A 864 -8.08 4.34 -17.77
N THR A 865 -7.62 3.72 -16.69
CA THR A 865 -8.48 3.00 -15.75
C THR A 865 -9.46 3.95 -15.06
N ALA A 866 -8.99 5.13 -14.64
CA ALA A 866 -9.84 6.18 -14.08
C ALA A 866 -10.87 6.72 -15.08
N ASN A 867 -10.45 7.03 -16.32
CA ASN A 867 -11.33 7.50 -17.38
C ASN A 867 -12.41 6.46 -17.74
N ALA A 868 -12.04 5.18 -17.82
CA ALA A 868 -12.98 4.09 -18.09
C ALA A 868 -14.01 3.96 -16.97
N SER A 869 -13.57 4.00 -15.71
CA SER A 869 -14.45 3.94 -14.54
C SER A 869 -15.45 5.10 -14.52
N PHE A 870 -14.96 6.32 -14.77
CA PHE A 870 -15.81 7.51 -14.82
C PHE A 870 -16.75 7.51 -16.03
N SER A 871 -16.31 6.99 -17.19
CA SER A 871 -17.16 6.81 -18.37
C SER A 871 -18.31 5.84 -18.09
N VAL A 872 -18.06 4.72 -17.41
CA VAL A 872 -19.11 3.79 -16.97
C VAL A 872 -20.09 4.45 -16.01
N ALA A 873 -19.59 5.23 -15.04
CA ALA A 873 -20.45 5.96 -14.10
C ALA A 873 -21.33 6.99 -14.82
N VAL A 874 -20.77 7.78 -15.73
CA VAL A 874 -21.51 8.75 -16.56
C VAL A 874 -22.55 8.03 -17.42
N GLU A 875 -22.21 6.88 -18.01
CA GLU A 875 -23.15 6.09 -18.81
C GLU A 875 -24.31 5.55 -17.98
N GLN A 876 -24.04 5.09 -16.76
CA GLN A 876 -25.08 4.60 -15.84
C GLN A 876 -26.05 5.72 -15.47
N VAL A 877 -25.53 6.92 -15.14
CA VAL A 877 -26.35 8.10 -14.83
C VAL A 877 -27.10 8.59 -16.08
N ARG A 878 -26.49 8.50 -17.27
CA ARG A 878 -27.17 8.82 -18.52
C ARG A 878 -28.33 7.87 -18.77
N SER A 879 -28.12 6.57 -18.60
CA SER A 879 -29.11 5.52 -18.78
C SER A 879 -30.31 5.72 -17.83
N THR A 880 -30.09 6.01 -16.55
CA THR A 880 -31.19 6.29 -15.61
C THR A 880 -32.01 7.52 -15.97
N LEU A 881 -31.41 8.50 -16.66
CA LEU A 881 -32.10 9.72 -17.10
C LEU A 881 -32.80 9.58 -18.46
N GLU A 882 -32.19 8.85 -19.40
CA GLU A 882 -32.58 8.76 -20.81
C GLU A 882 -33.41 7.53 -21.13
N ASP A 883 -33.12 6.38 -20.54
CA ASP A 883 -33.75 5.10 -20.88
C ASP A 883 -35.13 4.98 -20.23
N LEU A 884 -36.05 4.33 -20.95
CA LEU A 884 -37.39 4.08 -20.47
C LEU A 884 -37.43 2.80 -19.63
N ASP A 885 -37.96 2.87 -18.42
CA ASP A 885 -38.42 1.68 -17.70
C ASP A 885 -39.66 1.12 -18.39
N TYR A 886 -39.46 0.07 -19.20
CA TYR A 886 -40.55 -0.56 -19.94
C TYR A 886 -41.62 -1.15 -19.02
N ALA A 887 -41.28 -1.65 -17.83
CA ALA A 887 -42.25 -2.22 -16.92
C ALA A 887 -43.14 -1.12 -16.33
N GLU A 888 -42.54 -0.02 -15.87
CA GLU A 888 -43.28 1.15 -15.41
C GLU A 888 -44.12 1.76 -16.54
N ALA A 889 -43.55 1.93 -17.73
CA ALA A 889 -44.21 2.56 -18.88
C ALA A 889 -45.36 1.70 -19.43
N ILE A 890 -45.23 0.37 -19.49
CA ILE A 890 -46.30 -0.55 -19.89
C ILE A 890 -47.40 -0.55 -18.83
N SER A 891 -47.05 -0.55 -17.54
CA SER A 891 -48.02 -0.44 -16.45
C SER A 891 -48.80 0.87 -16.54
N ARG A 892 -48.10 2.00 -16.73
CA ARG A 892 -48.69 3.32 -16.92
C ARG A 892 -49.58 3.39 -18.16
N PHE A 893 -49.14 2.82 -19.29
CA PHE A 893 -49.90 2.73 -20.53
C PHE A 893 -51.20 1.94 -20.34
N ASN A 894 -51.14 0.78 -19.67
CA ASN A 894 -52.31 -0.03 -19.36
C ASN A 894 -53.26 0.68 -18.39
N GLN A 895 -52.74 1.38 -17.38
CA GLN A 895 -53.56 2.21 -16.48
C GLN A 895 -54.25 3.35 -17.23
N GLN A 896 -53.54 4.03 -18.13
CA GLN A 896 -54.10 5.10 -18.94
C GLN A 896 -55.17 4.58 -19.91
N LEU A 897 -54.94 3.41 -20.54
CA LEU A 897 -55.94 2.72 -21.39
C LEU A 897 -57.19 2.33 -20.59
N ALA A 898 -57.01 1.70 -19.43
CA ALA A 898 -58.12 1.33 -18.55
C ALA A 898 -58.89 2.56 -18.07
N ALA A 899 -58.19 3.65 -17.72
CA ALA A 899 -58.79 4.91 -17.31
C ALA A 899 -59.55 5.59 -18.46
N LEU A 900 -59.05 5.53 -19.70
CA LEU A 900 -59.73 6.03 -20.89
C LEU A 900 -61.00 5.20 -21.16
N GLN A 901 -60.91 3.87 -21.12
CA GLN A 901 -62.07 2.98 -21.28
C GLN A 901 -63.13 3.21 -20.19
N ALA A 902 -62.71 3.37 -18.93
CA ALA A 902 -63.60 3.67 -17.81
C ALA A 902 -64.24 5.05 -17.94
N SER A 903 -63.49 6.05 -18.43
CA SER A 903 -64.01 7.39 -18.70
C SER A 903 -65.04 7.36 -19.83
N GLN A 904 -64.78 6.62 -20.91
CA GLN A 904 -65.72 6.40 -22.02
C GLN A 904 -66.99 5.68 -21.57
N GLN A 905 -66.88 4.60 -20.79
CA GLN A 905 -68.03 3.87 -20.24
C GLN A 905 -68.84 4.71 -19.25
N SER A 906 -68.17 5.49 -18.41
CA SER A 906 -68.83 6.41 -17.47
C SER A 906 -69.55 7.52 -18.21
N PHE A 907 -68.93 8.09 -19.25
CA PHE A 907 -69.58 9.07 -20.11
C PHE A 907 -70.78 8.49 -20.86
N LEU A 908 -70.70 7.27 -21.42
CA LEU A 908 -71.83 6.58 -22.05
C LEU A 908 -72.97 6.31 -21.06
N LYS A 909 -72.66 5.89 -19.83
CA LYS A 909 -73.67 5.69 -18.77
C LYS A 909 -74.31 7.00 -18.32
N ILE A 910 -73.56 8.10 -18.27
CA ILE A 910 -74.10 9.43 -17.93
C ILE A 910 -74.88 10.02 -19.11
N GLN A 911 -74.44 9.79 -20.35
CA GLN A 911 -75.16 10.17 -21.56
C GLN A 911 -76.49 9.41 -21.69
N GLY A 912 -76.53 8.14 -21.26
CA GLY A 912 -77.76 7.34 -21.11
C GLY A 912 -78.67 7.75 -19.95
N LEU A 913 -78.25 8.68 -19.08
CA LEU A 913 -79.08 9.34 -18.08
C LEU A 913 -79.62 10.70 -18.56
N SER A 914 -79.45 11.01 -19.85
CA SER A 914 -80.08 12.16 -20.49
C SER A 914 -81.58 12.15 -20.20
N LEU A 915 -82.05 13.26 -19.61
CA LEU A 915 -83.46 13.55 -19.30
C LEU A 915 -84.41 13.41 -20.52
N PHE A 916 -83.88 13.23 -21.74
CA PHE A 916 -84.65 13.01 -22.96
C PHE A 916 -85.35 11.64 -23.06
N ASP A 917 -84.91 10.62 -22.33
CA ASP A 917 -85.64 9.32 -22.30
C ASP A 917 -86.71 9.27 -21.20
N TYR A 918 -86.75 10.24 -20.29
CA TYR A 918 -87.76 10.32 -19.22
C TYR A 918 -88.97 11.21 -19.57
N LEU A 919 -88.97 11.85 -20.76
CA LEU A 919 -90.05 12.69 -21.27
C LEU A 919 -90.72 12.11 -22.54
N ARG A 920 -90.95 10.79 -22.56
CA ARG A 920 -91.86 10.16 -23.51
C ARG A 920 -93.02 9.48 -22.83
#